data_AF-A0A957CWG6-F1
#
_entry.id   AF-A0A957CWG6-F1
#
_cell.length_a   1.000
_cell.length_b   1.000
_cell.length_c   1.000
_cell.angle_alpha   90.00
_cell.angle_beta   90.00
_cell.angle_gamma   90.00
#
_symmetry.space_group_name_H-M   'P 1'
#
loop_
_entity.id
_entity.type
_entity.pdbx_description
1 polymer ?
#
loop_
_entity_poly.entity_id
_entity_poly.type
_entity_poly.pdbx_seq_one_letter_code
_entity_poly.pdbx_strand_id
1 'polypeptide(L)'
;EMRELFAEAGYDEETLPKLDFETGMNAFQAAFLLAAMEDEELNHIIGAHRLLQQTELQADLLNEMRKLVAALSRIPSEQRTVQAGSLLANEKPVYHYTVQVAGDVDGSIIIGDHNNVVQIVINQYISQHPSADNDPVILRRHLHAYLTWLMTERQNLSMRAISSGKTTGEEAPPELSAVYVALNTRQSKRARDSEPLSALAALAYHRQIVLLGDPGSGKSTFVNHLAYCLAAHAQNPNARWLAKLPDWPQEEADRLPILVVLRDFARWLPNPLPAKANVTHLWDFIVETLQDQKLDDAVPLIETALINGRALLLLDGLDEVTNMQQRRFVRDAVEAFSGRYKQNFLLVACRILSYKEPDEAKEEPDLRLSPRFRSFTLAEFNQEQRDSFVHAWYRELKNKGHLPGLDETILSSDLQRAIRRSDLERVAGNPLLLTVMAMVHVEKGELPNSRALLYDETIDLLLSRWETTKDAATVAPLRQLLKSANRTEADLTTRLAAVAFTVHTQAGSEAANDEKKVADISETYLCSELSRLHKKDLGWGQKLLEVIKERAGLLIERSPGQFAFPHRTFQEYLAGVYLGTQLDFADQAQSWAEKDVGWWSMILFAVEHLVYVQKRPLDALNLISKLCPQANPESLTDWRFVWLAGEALVSLGRERAEDSEWGVELTGRVRQRLDALLATGQLRPIERAAAGRALAQLGDPRPGIGTNLRPDGLVLPDIQWGEIVPARTYKFGNKTFEIKGPYQLSRYPVTYAQFDCFVQAGDFDDPRWWQDMPPEEEAYGTTYKLREISEQAFPYANHPRERVSWYQAMAFCKWLNDKLGDDIQINLPHEDQWEVAARYDDGRLYPWGNDFDAAKANTGEGESVGQTTAVGIYPAGMQPTLKLYDLSGNVWEWCRNKYSNLAMETADESGDSRALRGGSWSNTEIYVRASYRNYSFRPNARLNLGFRLVCARGCPSH
;
A
#
# COMPACT_ATOMS: atom_id res chain seq x y z
N GLU A 1 52.26 -50.57 -8.27
CA GLU A 1 51.48 -50.16 -9.46
C GLU A 1 51.80 -48.75 -9.97
N MET A 2 51.27 -47.64 -9.43
CA MET A 2 51.59 -46.30 -10.00
C MET A 2 53.08 -45.91 -9.92
N ARG A 3 53.80 -46.28 -8.84
CA ARG A 3 55.28 -46.14 -8.80
C ARG A 3 56.01 -46.99 -9.86
N GLU A 4 55.43 -48.11 -10.30
CA GLU A 4 56.03 -48.97 -11.35
C GLU A 4 55.78 -48.41 -12.76
N LEU A 5 54.65 -47.75 -13.01
CA LEU A 5 54.36 -47.04 -14.27
C LEU A 5 55.26 -45.81 -14.50
N PHE A 6 55.65 -45.10 -13.44
CA PHE A 6 56.61 -43.98 -13.54
C PHE A 6 58.04 -44.45 -13.84
N ALA A 7 58.42 -45.61 -13.29
CA ALA A 7 59.69 -46.26 -13.61
C ALA A 7 59.75 -46.78 -15.06
N GLU A 8 58.63 -47.28 -15.61
CA GLU A 8 58.53 -47.69 -17.03
C GLU A 8 58.56 -46.51 -18.02
N ALA A 9 58.18 -45.30 -17.60
CA ALA A 9 58.27 -44.06 -18.40
C ALA A 9 59.63 -43.34 -18.29
N GLY A 10 60.61 -43.93 -17.58
CA GLY A 10 62.00 -43.46 -17.49
C GLY A 10 62.27 -42.42 -16.39
N TYR A 11 61.38 -42.28 -15.41
CA TYR A 11 61.52 -41.33 -14.31
C TYR A 11 61.65 -42.06 -12.96
N ASP A 12 62.72 -41.82 -12.22
CA ASP A 12 62.92 -42.34 -10.86
C ASP A 12 63.19 -41.21 -9.84
N GLU A 13 63.20 -41.56 -8.55
CA GLU A 13 63.44 -40.64 -7.44
C GLU A 13 64.85 -39.99 -7.46
N GLU A 14 65.81 -40.52 -8.23
CA GLU A 14 67.14 -39.92 -8.40
C GLU A 14 67.20 -38.92 -9.58
N THR A 15 66.22 -38.94 -10.50
CA THR A 15 66.15 -38.04 -11.67
C THR A 15 65.16 -36.88 -11.53
N LEU A 16 64.26 -36.89 -10.53
CA LEU A 16 63.33 -35.78 -10.21
C LEU A 16 63.26 -35.47 -8.70
N PRO A 17 64.28 -34.84 -8.09
CA PRO A 17 64.38 -34.70 -6.63
C PRO A 17 63.48 -33.61 -6.01
N LYS A 18 62.35 -33.24 -6.63
CA LYS A 18 61.46 -32.15 -6.15
C LYS A 18 59.97 -32.34 -6.43
N LEU A 19 59.50 -33.55 -6.76
CA LEU A 19 58.05 -33.79 -6.84
C LEU A 19 57.53 -34.25 -5.48
N ASP A 20 56.74 -33.39 -4.85
CA ASP A 20 56.16 -33.60 -3.53
C ASP A 20 55.08 -34.69 -3.58
N PHE A 21 55.41 -35.84 -3.00
CA PHE A 21 54.57 -37.04 -2.91
C PHE A 21 53.21 -36.75 -2.24
N GLU A 22 53.10 -35.68 -1.47
CA GLU A 22 51.90 -35.23 -0.77
C GLU A 22 50.83 -34.65 -1.73
N THR A 23 51.26 -34.04 -2.85
CA THR A 23 50.34 -33.58 -3.91
C THR A 23 49.67 -34.75 -4.62
N GLY A 24 50.38 -35.87 -4.76
CA GLY A 24 49.80 -37.12 -5.27
C GLY A 24 48.76 -37.74 -4.35
N MET A 25 48.84 -37.45 -3.04
CA MET A 25 47.89 -37.93 -2.03
C MET A 25 46.59 -37.13 -2.00
N ASN A 26 46.64 -35.85 -2.35
CA ASN A 26 45.45 -35.03 -2.57
C ASN A 26 44.66 -35.46 -3.83
N ALA A 27 45.36 -35.96 -4.86
CA ALA A 27 44.69 -36.56 -6.02
C ALA A 27 44.01 -37.91 -5.69
N PHE A 28 44.54 -38.65 -4.72
CA PHE A 28 43.93 -39.89 -4.22
C PHE A 28 42.66 -39.62 -3.37
N GLN A 29 42.63 -38.54 -2.57
CA GLN A 29 41.40 -38.08 -1.90
C GLN A 29 40.31 -37.66 -2.89
N ALA A 30 40.68 -37.03 -4.01
CA ALA A 30 39.74 -36.70 -5.08
C ALA A 30 39.14 -37.96 -5.74
N ALA A 31 39.93 -39.04 -5.88
CA ALA A 31 39.45 -40.33 -6.38
C ALA A 31 38.56 -41.08 -5.38
N PHE A 32 38.81 -40.95 -4.06
CA PHE A 32 37.96 -41.50 -3.00
C PHE A 32 36.57 -40.85 -2.95
N LEU A 33 36.49 -39.54 -3.17
CA LEU A 33 35.22 -38.81 -3.30
C LEU A 33 34.42 -39.21 -4.55
N LEU A 34 35.11 -39.55 -5.65
CA LEU A 34 34.50 -40.08 -6.86
C LEU A 34 33.97 -41.52 -6.68
N ALA A 35 34.64 -42.37 -5.90
CA ALA A 35 34.15 -43.71 -5.58
C ALA A 35 32.92 -43.70 -4.66
N ALA A 36 32.81 -42.71 -3.75
CA ALA A 36 31.63 -42.50 -2.92
C ALA A 36 30.40 -41.99 -3.70
N MET A 37 30.59 -41.50 -4.93
CA MET A 37 29.51 -41.08 -5.84
C MET A 37 28.91 -42.24 -6.65
N GLU A 38 29.51 -43.44 -6.63
CA GLU A 38 28.96 -44.63 -7.30
C GLU A 38 28.16 -45.54 -6.34
N ASP A 39 28.11 -45.19 -5.05
CA ASP A 39 27.27 -45.84 -4.03
C ASP A 39 25.85 -45.25 -4.06
N GLU A 40 24.86 -46.06 -4.49
CA GLU A 40 23.48 -45.60 -4.74
C GLU A 40 22.77 -45.02 -3.50
N GLU A 41 23.17 -45.41 -2.28
CA GLU A 41 22.57 -44.91 -1.03
C GLU A 41 23.15 -43.56 -0.61
N LEU A 42 24.45 -43.32 -0.83
CA LEU A 42 25.11 -42.04 -0.54
C LEU A 42 24.89 -40.98 -1.64
N ASN A 43 24.68 -41.40 -2.89
CA ASN A 43 24.39 -40.51 -4.02
C ASN A 43 23.06 -39.74 -3.84
N HIS A 44 22.07 -40.36 -3.19
CA HIS A 44 20.75 -39.77 -2.96
C HIS A 44 20.75 -38.68 -1.86
N ILE A 45 21.68 -38.76 -0.89
CA ILE A 45 21.83 -37.80 0.21
C ILE A 45 22.66 -36.58 -0.23
N ILE A 46 23.62 -36.77 -1.14
CA ILE A 46 24.50 -35.72 -1.65
C ILE A 46 23.84 -34.91 -2.79
N GLY A 47 22.96 -35.53 -3.58
CA GLY A 47 22.34 -34.91 -4.76
C GLY A 47 21.35 -33.75 -4.50
N ALA A 48 20.70 -33.68 -3.34
CA ALA A 48 19.56 -32.77 -3.15
C ALA A 48 19.88 -31.39 -2.54
N HIS A 49 21.07 -31.17 -1.97
CA HIS A 49 21.37 -29.94 -1.23
C HIS A 49 22.60 -29.15 -1.70
N ARG A 50 23.52 -29.74 -2.47
CA ARG A 50 24.75 -29.07 -2.94
C ARG A 50 24.70 -28.51 -4.37
N LEU A 51 23.69 -28.86 -5.16
CA LEU A 51 23.64 -28.57 -6.60
C LEU A 51 23.18 -27.16 -7.00
N LEU A 52 22.79 -26.28 -6.06
CA LEU A 52 22.37 -24.91 -6.39
C LEU A 52 23.44 -23.84 -6.17
N GLN A 53 24.54 -24.12 -5.45
CA GLN A 53 25.57 -23.10 -5.14
C GLN A 53 26.98 -23.41 -5.70
N GLN A 54 27.29 -24.63 -6.13
CA GLN A 54 28.65 -25.01 -6.54
C GLN A 54 28.90 -25.13 -8.06
N THR A 55 27.92 -24.88 -8.93
CA THR A 55 28.08 -25.02 -10.39
C THR A 55 28.77 -23.83 -11.07
N GLU A 56 28.61 -22.59 -10.58
CA GLU A 56 29.26 -21.41 -11.20
C GLU A 56 30.77 -21.36 -10.91
N LEU A 57 31.19 -21.57 -9.65
CA LEU A 57 32.61 -21.51 -9.27
C LEU A 57 33.45 -22.61 -9.97
N GLN A 58 32.88 -23.80 -10.14
CA GLN A 58 33.54 -24.90 -10.85
C GLN A 58 33.60 -24.65 -12.36
N ALA A 59 32.58 -24.02 -12.95
CA ALA A 59 32.60 -23.64 -14.37
C ALA A 59 33.66 -22.57 -14.68
N ASP A 60 33.79 -21.57 -13.81
CA ASP A 60 34.77 -20.49 -13.96
C ASP A 60 36.21 -20.99 -13.81
N LEU A 61 36.48 -21.85 -12.82
CA LEU A 61 37.80 -22.47 -12.63
C LEU A 61 38.18 -23.33 -13.84
N LEU A 62 37.24 -24.12 -14.38
CA LEU A 62 37.49 -24.97 -15.54
C LEU A 62 37.74 -24.13 -16.81
N ASN A 63 37.06 -22.99 -16.95
CA ASN A 63 37.24 -22.07 -18.07
C ASN A 63 38.61 -21.38 -18.02
N GLU A 64 39.07 -20.97 -16.84
CA GLU A 64 40.42 -20.41 -16.66
C GLU A 64 41.52 -21.46 -16.90
N MET A 65 41.35 -22.70 -16.42
CA MET A 65 42.29 -23.77 -16.71
C MET A 65 42.38 -24.08 -18.21
N ARG A 66 41.26 -24.02 -18.96
CA ARG A 66 41.27 -24.18 -20.42
C ARG A 66 42.01 -23.04 -21.12
N LYS A 67 41.84 -21.79 -20.68
CA LYS A 67 42.56 -20.63 -21.23
C LYS A 67 44.07 -20.74 -20.97
N LEU A 68 44.47 -21.16 -19.77
CA LEU A 68 45.88 -21.38 -19.41
C LEU A 68 46.52 -22.50 -20.25
N VAL A 69 45.84 -23.65 -20.42
CA VAL A 69 46.34 -24.77 -21.25
C VAL A 69 46.41 -24.38 -22.73
N ALA A 70 45.45 -23.61 -23.23
CA ALA A 70 45.47 -23.06 -24.58
C ALA A 70 46.63 -22.05 -24.79
N ALA A 71 46.97 -21.26 -23.77
CA ALA A 71 48.12 -20.37 -23.83
C ALA A 71 49.45 -21.15 -23.80
N LEU A 72 49.57 -22.15 -22.92
CA LEU A 72 50.76 -22.99 -22.79
C LEU A 72 51.04 -23.80 -24.06
N SER A 73 50.03 -24.35 -24.72
CA SER A 73 50.19 -25.14 -25.95
C SER A 73 50.69 -24.33 -27.16
N ARG A 74 50.55 -23.00 -27.15
CA ARG A 74 50.96 -22.11 -28.25
C ARG A 74 52.38 -21.55 -28.13
N ILE A 75 53.04 -21.77 -26.99
CA ILE A 75 54.38 -21.23 -26.72
C ILE A 75 55.36 -22.41 -26.63
N PRO A 76 56.48 -22.44 -27.38
CA PRO A 76 57.51 -23.48 -27.20
C PRO A 76 58.06 -23.45 -25.76
N SER A 77 58.32 -24.62 -25.16
CA SER A 77 58.74 -24.73 -23.74
C SER A 77 59.96 -23.86 -23.39
N GLU A 78 60.87 -23.67 -24.35
CA GLU A 78 62.10 -22.87 -24.23
C GLU A 78 61.85 -21.36 -24.12
N GLN A 79 60.66 -20.88 -24.48
CA GLN A 79 60.28 -19.45 -24.49
C GLN A 79 59.31 -19.09 -23.34
N ARG A 80 58.96 -20.04 -22.48
CA ARG A 80 58.01 -19.85 -21.38
C ARG A 80 58.75 -19.43 -20.11
N THR A 81 58.39 -18.26 -19.56
CA THR A 81 58.78 -17.88 -18.22
C THR A 81 57.56 -17.49 -17.40
N VAL A 82 57.51 -17.89 -16.13
CA VAL A 82 56.42 -17.54 -15.21
C VAL A 82 56.95 -16.53 -14.21
N GLN A 83 56.33 -15.35 -14.13
CA GLN A 83 56.77 -14.28 -13.24
C GLN A 83 55.56 -13.51 -12.69
N ALA A 84 55.50 -13.37 -11.36
CA ALA A 84 54.47 -12.59 -10.64
C ALA A 84 53.03 -12.87 -11.09
N GLY A 85 52.65 -14.15 -11.19
CA GLY A 85 51.31 -14.55 -11.63
C GLY A 85 51.07 -14.39 -13.13
N SER A 86 52.09 -14.11 -13.95
CA SER A 86 51.95 -14.04 -15.41
C SER A 86 52.72 -15.16 -16.11
N LEU A 87 52.13 -15.74 -17.15
CA LEU A 87 52.86 -16.49 -18.17
C LEU A 87 53.39 -15.49 -19.22
N LEU A 88 54.70 -15.49 -19.41
CA LEU A 88 55.41 -14.67 -20.37
C LEU A 88 55.87 -15.53 -21.56
N ALA A 89 55.84 -14.95 -22.76
CA ALA A 89 56.48 -15.48 -23.96
C ALA A 89 57.48 -14.43 -24.46
N ASN A 90 58.77 -14.78 -24.49
CA ASN A 90 59.85 -13.84 -24.84
C ASN A 90 59.76 -12.52 -24.06
N GLU A 91 59.62 -12.62 -22.72
CA GLU A 91 59.52 -11.50 -21.77
C GLU A 91 58.29 -10.58 -21.92
N LYS A 92 57.29 -10.94 -22.74
CA LYS A 92 56.00 -10.23 -22.82
C LYS A 92 54.86 -11.04 -22.18
N PRO A 93 53.96 -10.41 -21.39
CA PRO A 93 52.83 -11.10 -20.76
C PRO A 93 51.82 -11.54 -21.81
N VAL A 94 51.54 -12.84 -21.81
CA VAL A 94 50.57 -13.49 -22.70
C VAL A 94 49.40 -14.10 -21.95
N TYR A 95 49.51 -14.28 -20.63
CA TYR A 95 48.40 -14.65 -19.74
C TYR A 95 48.70 -14.24 -18.29
N HIS A 96 47.73 -13.75 -17.53
CA HIS A 96 47.87 -13.34 -16.11
C HIS A 96 46.85 -14.09 -15.24
N TYR A 97 47.31 -14.69 -14.15
CA TYR A 97 46.51 -15.39 -13.16
C TYR A 97 46.88 -14.88 -11.75
N THR A 98 45.89 -14.44 -10.99
CA THR A 98 46.08 -13.98 -9.61
C THR A 98 45.43 -14.99 -8.67
N VAL A 99 46.21 -15.68 -7.84
CA VAL A 99 45.68 -16.51 -6.74
C VAL A 99 45.99 -15.77 -5.44
N GLN A 100 44.97 -15.24 -4.77
CA GLN A 100 45.08 -14.81 -3.38
C GLN A 100 44.32 -15.79 -2.50
N VAL A 101 45.05 -16.49 -1.63
CA VAL A 101 44.50 -17.23 -0.50
C VAL A 101 44.45 -16.26 0.67
N ALA A 102 43.25 -15.87 1.10
CA ALA A 102 43.07 -15.14 2.34
C ALA A 102 43.11 -16.14 3.52
N GLY A 103 44.02 -15.92 4.46
CA GLY A 103 43.98 -16.58 5.76
C GLY A 103 42.93 -15.92 6.66
N ASP A 104 42.02 -16.76 7.16
CA ASP A 104 41.03 -16.58 8.23
C ASP A 104 39.98 -15.46 8.02
N VAL A 105 38.67 -15.72 7.86
CA VAL A 105 37.77 -16.83 8.21
C VAL A 105 36.76 -16.97 7.06
N ASP A 106 36.30 -18.20 6.77
CA ASP A 106 35.35 -18.56 5.70
C ASP A 106 35.86 -18.64 4.25
N GLY A 107 37.03 -19.28 4.05
CA GLY A 107 37.30 -20.24 2.96
C GLY A 107 36.78 -19.98 1.53
N SER A 108 36.56 -18.73 1.14
CA SER A 108 35.96 -18.35 -0.13
C SER A 108 37.05 -17.91 -1.10
N ILE A 109 37.26 -18.73 -2.13
CA ILE A 109 38.12 -18.40 -3.26
C ILE A 109 37.34 -17.43 -4.15
N ILE A 110 37.69 -16.15 -4.15
CA ILE A 110 37.14 -15.17 -5.09
C ILE A 110 37.92 -15.30 -6.41
N ILE A 111 37.34 -15.97 -7.40
CA ILE A 111 37.78 -15.92 -8.80
C ILE A 111 36.75 -15.08 -9.54
N GLY A 112 37.17 -13.93 -10.07
CA GLY A 112 36.26 -13.06 -10.84
C GLY A 112 36.95 -11.82 -11.38
N ASP A 113 37.02 -11.74 -12.71
CA ASP A 113 37.50 -10.61 -13.50
C ASP A 113 36.42 -9.52 -13.63
N HIS A 114 35.99 -8.97 -12.50
CA HIS A 114 35.06 -7.85 -12.46
C HIS A 114 35.70 -6.69 -11.70
N ASN A 115 36.04 -5.62 -12.43
CA ASN A 115 36.43 -4.33 -11.87
C ASN A 115 35.24 -3.74 -11.10
N ASN A 116 34.98 -4.23 -9.89
CA ASN A 116 34.00 -3.62 -9.00
C ASN A 116 34.48 -2.22 -8.57
N VAL A 117 33.57 -1.39 -8.04
CA VAL A 117 33.90 -0.02 -7.60
C VAL A 117 35.11 0.05 -6.66
N VAL A 118 35.32 -0.97 -5.81
CA VAL A 118 36.46 -1.04 -4.89
C VAL A 118 37.77 -1.08 -5.66
N GLN A 119 37.90 -1.98 -6.64
CA GLN A 119 39.11 -2.07 -7.45
C GLN A 119 39.32 -0.83 -8.32
N ILE A 120 38.24 -0.27 -8.88
CA ILE A 120 38.30 0.95 -9.69
C ILE A 120 38.87 2.11 -8.87
N VAL A 121 38.36 2.34 -7.67
CA VAL A 121 38.78 3.44 -6.80
C VAL A 121 40.23 3.26 -6.33
N ILE A 122 40.63 2.04 -5.97
CA ILE A 122 42.02 1.75 -5.57
C ILE A 122 42.99 2.01 -6.73
N ASN A 123 42.67 1.54 -7.93
CA ASN A 123 43.51 1.76 -9.12
C ASN A 123 43.63 3.25 -9.44
N GLN A 124 42.52 4.01 -9.33
CA GLN A 124 42.53 5.46 -9.50
C GLN A 124 43.37 6.16 -8.45
N TYR A 125 43.28 5.74 -7.18
CA TYR A 125 44.04 6.33 -6.08
C TYR A 125 45.55 6.10 -6.28
N ILE A 126 45.96 4.87 -6.56
CA ILE A 126 47.37 4.51 -6.81
C ILE A 126 47.91 5.27 -8.03
N SER A 127 47.11 5.39 -9.09
CA SER A 127 47.49 6.15 -10.28
C SER A 127 47.68 7.64 -9.99
N GLN A 128 46.92 8.21 -9.05
CA GLN A 128 47.02 9.62 -8.65
C GLN A 128 48.11 9.86 -7.60
N HIS A 129 48.45 8.83 -6.81
CA HIS A 129 49.43 8.87 -5.73
C HIS A 129 50.42 7.70 -5.84
N PRO A 130 51.35 7.71 -6.82
CA PRO A 130 52.33 6.64 -6.96
C PRO A 130 53.32 6.64 -5.79
N SER A 131 53.20 5.66 -4.89
CA SER A 131 54.10 5.42 -3.74
C SER A 131 54.30 3.92 -3.55
N ALA A 132 55.50 3.51 -3.14
CA ALA A 132 55.81 2.11 -2.79
C ALA A 132 55.03 1.64 -1.54
N ASP A 133 54.53 2.57 -0.72
CA ASP A 133 53.79 2.27 0.50
C ASP A 133 52.29 2.04 0.25
N ASN A 134 51.78 2.33 -0.96
CA ASN A 134 50.37 2.18 -1.32
C ASN A 134 50.04 0.73 -1.72
N ASP A 135 50.02 -0.17 -0.73
CA ASP A 135 49.64 -1.57 -0.91
C ASP A 135 48.13 -1.72 -1.24
N PRO A 136 47.77 -2.27 -2.42
CA PRO A 136 46.38 -2.49 -2.81
C PRO A 136 45.55 -3.31 -1.80
N VAL A 137 46.18 -4.24 -1.07
CA VAL A 137 45.50 -5.08 -0.07
C VAL A 137 45.07 -4.24 1.14
N ILE A 138 45.94 -3.35 1.59
CA ILE A 138 45.67 -2.45 2.72
C ILE A 138 44.57 -1.46 2.33
N LEU A 139 44.67 -0.84 1.15
CA LEU A 139 43.65 0.10 0.64
C LEU A 139 42.28 -0.58 0.49
N ARG A 140 42.24 -1.83 0.02
CA ARG A 140 41.01 -2.62 -0.05
C ARG A 140 40.38 -2.83 1.32
N ARG A 141 41.19 -3.13 2.34
CA ARG A 141 40.71 -3.31 3.72
C ARG A 141 40.06 -2.04 4.26
N HIS A 142 40.63 -0.86 4.00
CA HIS A 142 40.05 0.41 4.44
C HIS A 142 38.69 0.69 3.79
N LEU A 143 38.57 0.49 2.47
CA LEU A 143 37.30 0.71 1.77
C LEU A 143 36.24 -0.34 2.15
N HIS A 144 36.63 -1.60 2.35
CA HIS A 144 35.72 -2.62 2.89
C HIS A 144 35.25 -2.30 4.30
N ALA A 145 36.11 -1.77 5.18
CA ALA A 145 35.69 -1.34 6.52
C ALA A 145 34.59 -0.28 6.46
N TYR A 146 34.74 0.71 5.56
CA TYR A 146 33.70 1.72 5.30
C TYR A 146 32.38 1.11 4.80
N LEU A 147 32.46 0.24 3.78
CA LEU A 147 31.27 -0.41 3.22
C LEU A 147 30.56 -1.30 4.26
N THR A 148 31.32 -1.99 5.11
CA THR A 148 30.77 -2.83 6.18
C THR A 148 30.08 -1.98 7.23
N TRP A 149 30.69 -0.87 7.65
CA TRP A 149 30.05 0.09 8.54
C TRP A 149 28.72 0.59 7.96
N LEU A 150 28.72 1.02 6.69
CA LEU A 150 27.51 1.49 6.02
C LEU A 150 26.43 0.41 5.95
N MET A 151 26.81 -0.85 5.68
CA MET A 151 25.86 -1.96 5.68
C MET A 151 25.30 -2.24 7.06
N THR A 152 26.14 -2.37 8.09
CA THR A 152 25.69 -2.64 9.46
C THR A 152 24.70 -1.58 9.95
N GLU A 153 24.97 -0.32 9.61
CA GLU A 153 24.14 0.83 9.95
C GLU A 153 22.79 0.90 9.20
N ARG A 154 22.65 0.22 8.06
CA ARG A 154 21.52 0.41 7.10
C ARG A 154 20.83 -0.88 6.66
N GLN A 155 21.35 -2.05 7.03
CA GLN A 155 20.84 -3.37 6.65
C GLN A 155 19.43 -3.67 7.16
N ASN A 156 19.08 -3.11 8.32
CA ASN A 156 17.80 -3.35 8.94
C ASN A 156 16.85 -2.23 8.55
N LEU A 157 15.56 -2.57 8.38
CA LEU A 157 14.53 -1.54 8.26
C LEU A 157 14.63 -0.68 9.54
N SER A 158 15.22 0.52 9.39
CA SER A 158 15.60 1.38 10.50
C SER A 158 14.34 1.95 11.11
N MET A 159 13.77 1.14 12.00
CA MET A 159 12.64 1.47 12.81
C MET A 159 13.20 1.87 14.16
N ARG A 160 14.02 2.93 14.20
CA ARG A 160 14.56 3.53 15.44
C ARG A 160 13.46 3.86 16.47
N ALA A 161 12.19 3.81 16.06
CA ALA A 161 10.99 3.99 16.87
C ALA A 161 10.12 2.71 17.06
N ILE A 162 10.48 1.56 16.49
CA ILE A 162 9.54 0.44 16.32
C ILE A 162 10.13 -0.98 16.52
N SER A 163 11.21 -1.18 17.29
CA SER A 163 11.63 -2.54 17.74
C SER A 163 11.16 -2.84 19.18
N SER A 164 10.37 -3.91 19.36
CA SER A 164 9.73 -4.33 20.62
C SER A 164 10.69 -4.98 21.62
N GLY A 165 10.65 -4.53 22.88
CA GLY A 165 11.43 -5.07 24.00
C GLY A 165 10.65 -6.05 24.89
N LYS A 166 9.75 -6.87 24.32
CA LYS A 166 8.94 -7.84 25.09
C LYS A 166 8.89 -9.23 24.45
N THR A 167 10.03 -9.75 24.02
CA THR A 167 10.23 -11.19 23.87
C THR A 167 11.59 -11.51 24.48
N THR A 168 11.62 -12.47 25.40
CA THR A 168 12.85 -13.01 25.98
C THR A 168 13.59 -13.80 24.90
N GLY A 169 14.42 -13.11 24.13
CA GLY A 169 15.23 -13.64 23.04
C GLY A 169 15.60 -12.48 22.10
N GLU A 170 16.87 -12.30 21.79
CA GLU A 170 17.34 -11.27 20.86
C GLU A 170 16.81 -11.57 19.43
N GLU A 171 15.61 -11.09 19.13
CA GLU A 171 14.99 -11.23 17.81
C GLU A 171 15.45 -10.09 16.90
N ALA A 172 16.21 -10.45 15.85
CA ALA A 172 16.79 -9.48 14.92
C ALA A 172 15.69 -8.80 14.06
N PRO A 173 15.68 -7.46 13.93
CA PRO A 173 14.67 -6.74 13.13
C PRO A 173 14.67 -7.18 11.65
N PRO A 174 13.55 -7.06 10.91
CA PRO A 174 13.47 -7.49 9.52
C PRO A 174 14.53 -6.77 8.65
N GLU A 175 15.16 -7.53 7.76
CA GLU A 175 16.16 -6.99 6.86
C GLU A 175 15.50 -6.05 5.84
N LEU A 176 16.04 -4.84 5.68
CA LEU A 176 15.49 -3.82 4.80
C LEU A 176 15.36 -4.33 3.36
N SER A 177 16.38 -5.02 2.87
CA SER A 177 16.41 -5.51 1.49
C SER A 177 15.47 -6.70 1.24
N ALA A 178 14.98 -7.35 2.29
CA ALA A 178 14.01 -8.43 2.18
C ALA A 178 12.57 -7.91 2.08
N VAL A 179 12.28 -6.78 2.73
CA VAL A 179 10.92 -6.19 2.82
C VAL A 179 10.71 -4.95 1.94
N TYR A 180 11.76 -4.43 1.32
CA TYR A 180 11.67 -3.22 0.49
C TYR A 180 10.80 -3.45 -0.76
N VAL A 181 9.95 -2.46 -1.05
CA VAL A 181 9.15 -2.37 -2.28
C VAL A 181 9.52 -1.09 -3.01
N ALA A 182 9.71 -1.20 -4.34
CA ALA A 182 10.08 -0.07 -5.18
C ALA A 182 9.06 1.08 -5.07
N LEU A 183 9.54 2.31 -4.88
CA LEU A 183 8.68 3.50 -4.72
C LEU A 183 8.40 4.15 -6.08
N ASN A 184 7.13 4.49 -6.33
CA ASN A 184 6.69 5.16 -7.55
C ASN A 184 6.63 6.69 -7.38
N THR A 185 6.72 7.43 -8.48
CA THR A 185 6.56 8.89 -8.49
C THR A 185 5.19 9.32 -9.04
N ARG A 186 4.70 10.48 -8.60
CA ARG A 186 3.44 11.09 -9.07
C ARG A 186 3.62 11.62 -10.49
N GLN A 187 2.58 11.52 -11.31
CA GLN A 187 2.49 12.26 -12.56
C GLN A 187 2.43 13.76 -12.28
N SER A 188 3.32 14.54 -12.90
CA SER A 188 3.28 16.01 -12.81
C SER A 188 2.07 16.53 -13.58
N LYS A 189 1.14 17.25 -12.93
CA LYS A 189 0.03 17.96 -13.60
C LYS A 189 0.48 18.94 -14.69
N ARG A 190 1.76 19.34 -14.73
CA ARG A 190 2.32 20.28 -15.73
C ARG A 190 2.91 19.61 -16.98
N ALA A 191 3.16 18.29 -16.98
CA ALA A 191 3.76 17.59 -18.12
C ALA A 191 2.77 16.54 -18.63
N ARG A 192 2.10 16.82 -19.76
CA ARG A 192 1.05 15.96 -20.33
C ARG A 192 1.56 14.63 -20.93
N ASP A 193 2.87 14.36 -20.96
CA ASP A 193 3.45 13.24 -21.75
C ASP A 193 4.55 12.41 -21.05
N SER A 194 4.62 12.31 -19.71
CA SER A 194 5.59 11.39 -19.07
C SER A 194 4.90 10.36 -18.19
N GLU A 195 5.09 9.07 -18.51
CA GLU A 195 4.72 7.94 -17.66
C GLU A 195 5.32 8.09 -16.25
N PRO A 196 4.61 7.66 -15.19
CA PRO A 196 5.13 7.70 -13.83
C PRO A 196 6.33 6.75 -13.70
N LEU A 197 7.50 7.30 -13.40
CA LEU A 197 8.75 6.55 -13.18
C LEU A 197 8.84 6.07 -11.73
N SER A 198 9.57 4.98 -11.48
CA SER A 198 10.03 4.66 -10.13
C SER A 198 11.04 5.71 -9.65
N ALA A 199 11.18 5.87 -8.33
CA ALA A 199 12.18 6.78 -7.75
C ALA A 199 13.61 6.41 -8.17
N LEU A 200 13.86 5.11 -8.36
CA LEU A 200 15.13 4.57 -8.84
C LEU A 200 15.36 4.92 -10.32
N ALA A 201 14.37 4.72 -11.18
CA ALA A 201 14.43 5.11 -12.59
C ALA A 201 14.62 6.62 -12.75
N ALA A 202 13.98 7.43 -11.91
CA ALA A 202 14.14 8.88 -11.91
C ALA A 202 15.59 9.30 -11.58
N LEU A 203 16.23 8.65 -10.60
CA LEU A 203 17.65 8.87 -10.27
C LEU A 203 18.59 8.36 -11.36
N ALA A 204 18.30 7.20 -11.95
CA ALA A 204 19.09 6.65 -13.04
C ALA A 204 19.08 7.59 -14.27
N TYR A 205 17.91 8.13 -14.62
CA TYR A 205 17.74 9.04 -15.74
C TYR A 205 18.28 10.45 -15.45
N HIS A 206 18.25 10.88 -14.19
CA HIS A 206 18.76 12.18 -13.75
C HIS A 206 19.83 12.03 -12.68
N ARG A 207 21.08 12.34 -13.03
CA ARG A 207 22.21 12.29 -12.08
C ARG A 207 22.00 13.14 -10.83
N GLN A 208 21.16 14.18 -10.86
CA GLN A 208 20.91 15.06 -9.74
C GLN A 208 19.41 15.30 -9.54
N ILE A 209 18.85 14.75 -8.45
CA ILE A 209 17.42 14.88 -8.16
C ILE A 209 17.14 15.36 -6.74
N VAL A 210 15.97 15.96 -6.58
CA VAL A 210 15.32 16.12 -5.28
C VAL A 210 14.13 15.16 -5.22
N LEU A 211 14.17 14.23 -4.27
CA LEU A 211 13.06 13.31 -4.01
C LEU A 211 12.15 13.90 -2.92
N LEU A 212 10.97 14.33 -3.34
CA LEU A 212 9.94 14.90 -2.51
C LEU A 212 8.95 13.82 -2.05
N GLY A 213 8.41 13.94 -0.85
CA GLY A 213 7.38 13.03 -0.38
C GLY A 213 6.79 13.44 0.96
N ASP A 214 5.54 13.02 1.22
CA ASP A 214 4.86 13.26 2.49
C ASP A 214 5.57 12.53 3.65
N PRO A 215 5.31 12.89 4.93
CA PRO A 215 5.82 12.12 6.06
C PRO A 215 5.43 10.64 5.97
N GLY A 216 6.36 9.73 6.28
CA GLY A 216 6.12 8.28 6.20
C GLY A 216 6.12 7.68 4.78
N SER A 217 6.28 8.48 3.72
CA SER A 217 6.33 8.02 2.31
C SER A 217 7.50 7.10 1.93
N GLY A 218 8.44 6.84 2.84
CA GLY A 218 9.57 5.93 2.61
C GLY A 218 10.83 6.57 2.00
N LYS A 219 10.97 7.91 2.00
CA LYS A 219 12.18 8.60 1.48
C LYS A 219 13.48 8.09 2.10
N SER A 220 13.61 8.13 3.42
CA SER A 220 14.78 7.63 4.15
C SER A 220 14.97 6.12 3.94
N THR A 221 13.88 5.36 3.87
CA THR A 221 13.89 3.93 3.55
C THR A 221 14.50 3.66 2.18
N PHE A 222 14.14 4.45 1.15
CA PHE A 222 14.72 4.36 -0.19
C PHE A 222 16.22 4.69 -0.19
N VAL A 223 16.61 5.77 0.49
CA VAL A 223 18.02 6.18 0.63
C VAL A 223 18.84 5.06 1.28
N ASN A 224 18.36 4.52 2.39
CA ASN A 224 19.04 3.45 3.12
C ASN A 224 19.11 2.15 2.31
N HIS A 225 18.02 1.79 1.61
CA HIS A 225 17.97 0.59 0.78
C HIS A 225 18.97 0.67 -0.38
N LEU A 226 19.02 1.81 -1.08
CA LEU A 226 19.96 2.03 -2.17
C LEU A 226 21.42 2.01 -1.69
N ALA A 227 21.71 2.67 -0.56
CA ALA A 227 23.03 2.63 0.06
C ALA A 227 23.45 1.21 0.43
N TYR A 228 22.54 0.46 1.06
CA TYR A 228 22.78 -0.91 1.50
C TYR A 228 23.06 -1.85 0.33
N CYS A 229 22.20 -1.86 -0.69
CA CYS A 229 22.36 -2.76 -1.85
C CYS A 229 23.63 -2.47 -2.65
N LEU A 230 23.99 -1.19 -2.84
CA LEU A 230 25.23 -0.84 -3.55
C LEU A 230 26.49 -1.16 -2.73
N ALA A 231 26.44 -0.95 -1.42
CA ALA A 231 27.55 -1.34 -0.55
C ALA A 231 27.75 -2.87 -0.53
N ALA A 232 26.65 -3.62 -0.48
CA ALA A 232 26.68 -5.08 -0.52
C ALA A 232 27.12 -5.61 -1.89
N HIS A 233 26.70 -4.97 -2.99
CA HIS A 233 27.19 -5.27 -4.33
C HIS A 233 28.69 -5.02 -4.47
N ALA A 234 29.19 -3.91 -3.92
CA ALA A 234 30.60 -3.57 -3.96
C ALA A 234 31.48 -4.60 -3.22
N GLN A 235 31.00 -5.21 -2.14
CA GLN A 235 31.72 -6.27 -1.42
C GLN A 235 31.56 -7.66 -2.05
N ASN A 236 30.36 -7.97 -2.55
CA ASN A 236 30.06 -9.27 -3.15
C ASN A 236 29.23 -9.11 -4.44
N PRO A 237 29.89 -8.83 -5.59
CA PRO A 237 29.20 -8.62 -6.86
C PRO A 237 28.38 -9.82 -7.32
N ASN A 238 28.82 -11.04 -6.97
CA ASN A 238 28.21 -12.30 -7.40
C ASN A 238 26.90 -12.63 -6.68
N ALA A 239 26.59 -11.96 -5.56
CA ALA A 239 25.37 -12.18 -4.77
C ALA A 239 24.09 -11.54 -5.35
N ARG A 240 24.11 -11.13 -6.63
CA ARG A 240 22.95 -10.59 -7.38
C ARG A 240 22.22 -9.43 -6.68
N TRP A 241 22.92 -8.61 -5.90
CA TRP A 241 22.35 -7.44 -5.21
C TRP A 241 21.65 -6.44 -6.14
N LEU A 242 22.09 -6.33 -7.41
CA LEU A 242 21.43 -5.49 -8.42
C LEU A 242 20.03 -5.96 -8.79
N ALA A 243 19.69 -7.25 -8.60
CA ALA A 243 18.33 -7.73 -8.80
C ALA A 243 17.33 -7.12 -7.79
N LYS A 244 17.83 -6.63 -6.64
CA LYS A 244 17.05 -5.85 -5.66
C LYS A 244 16.88 -4.38 -6.09
N LEU A 245 17.50 -3.96 -7.19
CA LEU A 245 17.46 -2.62 -7.77
C LEU A 245 17.04 -2.67 -9.26
N PRO A 246 15.81 -3.10 -9.58
CA PRO A 246 15.40 -3.48 -10.95
C PRO A 246 15.49 -2.37 -12.00
N ASP A 247 15.45 -1.10 -11.60
CA ASP A 247 15.57 0.07 -12.50
C ASP A 247 16.95 0.77 -12.42
N TRP A 248 17.93 0.17 -11.72
CA TRP A 248 19.28 0.71 -11.65
C TRP A 248 20.12 0.18 -12.83
N PRO A 249 20.69 1.06 -13.67
CA PRO A 249 21.43 0.61 -14.85
C PRO A 249 22.70 -0.13 -14.45
N GLN A 250 22.96 -1.25 -15.15
CA GLN A 250 24.11 -2.10 -14.86
C GLN A 250 25.44 -1.36 -15.07
N GLU A 251 25.49 -0.42 -16.02
CA GLU A 251 26.66 0.44 -16.27
C GLU A 251 26.97 1.38 -15.09
N GLU A 252 25.98 1.61 -14.23
CA GLU A 252 26.05 2.46 -13.06
C GLU A 252 26.08 1.64 -11.75
N ALA A 253 26.26 0.31 -11.83
CA ALA A 253 26.36 -0.57 -10.67
C ALA A 253 27.56 -0.25 -9.77
N ASP A 254 28.67 0.19 -10.38
CA ASP A 254 29.93 0.51 -9.70
C ASP A 254 29.99 1.95 -9.18
N ARG A 255 29.05 2.28 -8.29
CA ARG A 255 28.99 3.58 -7.61
C ARG A 255 29.22 3.40 -6.12
N LEU A 256 30.16 4.16 -5.55
CA LEU A 256 30.44 4.14 -4.12
C LEU A 256 29.37 4.98 -3.40
N PRO A 257 28.48 4.38 -2.59
CA PRO A 257 27.45 5.14 -1.88
C PRO A 257 28.09 5.94 -0.74
N ILE A 258 27.73 7.23 -0.64
CA ILE A 258 28.11 8.12 0.45
C ILE A 258 26.83 8.72 1.02
N LEU A 259 26.49 8.38 2.27
CA LEU A 259 25.25 8.81 2.91
C LEU A 259 25.53 9.90 3.93
N VAL A 260 24.77 11.00 3.86
CA VAL A 260 24.86 12.15 4.77
C VAL A 260 23.46 12.48 5.28
N VAL A 261 23.30 12.52 6.60
CA VAL A 261 22.08 13.03 7.24
C VAL A 261 22.23 14.55 7.41
N LEU A 262 21.45 15.32 6.66
CA LEU A 262 21.58 16.78 6.60
C LEU A 262 21.22 17.48 7.91
N ARG A 263 20.38 16.85 8.74
CA ARG A 263 20.11 17.31 10.11
C ARG A 263 21.37 17.27 10.98
N ASP A 264 22.14 16.19 10.88
CA ASP A 264 23.34 16.01 11.71
C ASP A 264 24.45 16.94 11.24
N PHE A 265 24.58 17.14 9.92
CA PHE A 265 25.41 18.19 9.35
C PHE A 265 25.04 19.58 9.88
N ALA A 266 23.74 19.92 9.92
CA ALA A 266 23.30 21.21 10.43
C ALA A 266 23.61 21.41 11.93
N ARG A 267 23.54 20.34 12.73
CA ARG A 267 23.90 20.34 14.16
C ARG A 267 25.41 20.49 14.38
N TRP A 268 26.21 19.95 13.48
CA TRP A 268 27.67 20.04 13.51
C TRP A 268 28.20 21.44 13.18
N LEU A 269 27.45 22.24 12.41
CA LEU A 269 27.88 23.58 12.01
C LEU A 269 28.14 24.51 13.23
N PRO A 270 29.17 25.37 13.16
CA PRO A 270 29.52 26.26 14.26
C PRO A 270 28.44 27.32 14.49
N ASN A 271 28.33 27.79 15.74
CA ASN A 271 27.45 28.88 16.13
C ASN A 271 28.29 30.03 16.73
N PRO A 272 28.37 31.22 16.09
CA PRO A 272 27.62 31.66 14.91
C PRO A 272 28.09 31.02 13.59
N LEU A 273 27.18 30.99 12.60
CA LEU A 273 27.45 30.44 11.27
C LEU A 273 28.50 31.26 10.49
N PRO A 274 29.28 30.62 9.59
CA PRO A 274 30.17 31.32 8.68
C PRO A 274 29.41 32.22 7.70
N ALA A 275 30.10 33.26 7.17
CA ALA A 275 29.47 34.24 6.28
C ALA A 275 29.01 33.66 4.93
N LYS A 276 29.68 32.61 4.42
CA LYS A 276 29.34 31.92 3.18
C LYS A 276 29.60 30.43 3.31
N ALA A 277 28.63 29.62 2.86
CA ALA A 277 28.84 28.21 2.66
C ALA A 277 29.80 27.96 1.49
N ASN A 278 30.54 26.87 1.57
CA ASN A 278 31.47 26.42 0.54
C ASN A 278 31.58 24.89 0.59
N VAL A 279 32.37 24.31 -0.32
CA VAL A 279 32.57 22.85 -0.45
C VAL A 279 33.17 22.22 0.81
N THR A 280 34.07 22.90 1.52
CA THR A 280 34.81 22.31 2.64
C THR A 280 33.88 21.99 3.79
N HIS A 281 32.86 22.82 4.08
CA HIS A 281 31.94 22.55 5.20
C HIS A 281 31.29 21.16 5.15
N LEU A 282 30.79 20.73 3.99
CA LEU A 282 30.17 19.41 3.86
C LEU A 282 31.24 18.30 3.82
N TRP A 283 32.41 18.58 3.23
CA TRP A 283 33.52 17.63 3.20
C TRP A 283 34.11 17.37 4.59
N ASP A 284 34.41 18.42 5.34
CA ASP A 284 34.95 18.39 6.70
C ASP A 284 34.01 17.63 7.63
N PHE A 285 32.69 17.82 7.49
CA PHE A 285 31.69 17.03 8.20
C PHE A 285 31.76 15.53 7.86
N ILE A 286 31.88 15.17 6.57
CA ILE A 286 32.02 13.77 6.15
C ILE A 286 33.30 13.16 6.72
N VAL A 287 34.42 13.91 6.69
CA VAL A 287 35.71 13.47 7.23
C VAL A 287 35.60 13.22 8.73
N GLU A 288 35.08 14.19 9.50
CA GLU A 288 34.93 14.07 10.95
C GLU A 288 33.99 12.91 11.32
N THR A 289 32.89 12.73 10.57
CA THR A 289 31.97 11.59 10.76
C THR A 289 32.69 10.26 10.58
N LEU A 290 33.59 10.14 9.58
CA LEU A 290 34.36 8.92 9.36
C LEU A 290 35.42 8.71 10.45
N GLN A 291 36.05 9.78 10.91
CA GLN A 291 37.05 9.73 12.00
C GLN A 291 36.41 9.28 13.33
N ASP A 292 35.23 9.80 13.66
CA ASP A 292 34.47 9.37 14.85
C ASP A 292 34.14 7.87 14.83
N GLN A 293 34.02 7.30 13.64
CA GLN A 293 33.77 5.87 13.42
C GLN A 293 35.07 5.05 13.25
N LYS A 294 36.25 5.68 13.39
CA LYS A 294 37.58 5.07 13.19
C LYS A 294 37.78 4.53 11.77
N LEU A 295 37.30 5.29 10.78
CA LEU A 295 37.36 5.00 9.34
C LEU A 295 38.22 6.04 8.59
N ASP A 296 39.16 6.68 9.30
CA ASP A 296 40.01 7.76 8.81
C ASP A 296 40.76 7.36 7.53
N ASP A 297 41.23 6.11 7.49
CA ASP A 297 42.00 5.55 6.39
C ASP A 297 41.20 5.41 5.08
N ALA A 298 39.86 5.41 5.15
CA ALA A 298 39.00 5.34 3.97
C ALA A 298 38.79 6.71 3.30
N VAL A 299 39.07 7.82 4.00
CA VAL A 299 38.83 9.19 3.53
C VAL A 299 39.50 9.47 2.17
N PRO A 300 40.80 9.17 1.95
CA PRO A 300 41.46 9.45 0.67
C PRO A 300 40.85 8.67 -0.51
N LEU A 301 40.34 7.46 -0.25
CA LEU A 301 39.69 6.62 -1.25
C LEU A 301 38.30 7.16 -1.61
N ILE A 302 37.54 7.62 -0.61
CA ILE A 302 36.23 8.26 -0.81
C ILE A 302 36.39 9.57 -1.59
N GLU A 303 37.40 10.38 -1.27
CA GLU A 303 37.72 11.60 -2.02
C GLU A 303 38.07 11.28 -3.48
N THR A 304 38.87 10.24 -3.71
CA THR A 304 39.22 9.75 -5.05
C THR A 304 37.97 9.35 -5.83
N ALA A 305 37.02 8.64 -5.20
CA ALA A 305 35.76 8.27 -5.82
C ALA A 305 34.95 9.51 -6.23
N LEU A 306 34.86 10.53 -5.37
CA LEU A 306 34.19 11.79 -5.67
C LEU A 306 34.85 12.55 -6.83
N ILE A 307 36.18 12.66 -6.84
CA ILE A 307 36.92 13.37 -7.89
C ILE A 307 36.71 12.71 -9.25
N ASN A 308 36.75 11.38 -9.31
CA ASN A 308 36.63 10.61 -10.54
C ASN A 308 35.18 10.33 -10.96
N GLY A 309 34.20 10.93 -10.28
CA GLY A 309 32.80 10.77 -10.62
C GLY A 309 32.26 9.37 -10.35
N ARG A 310 32.87 8.60 -9.43
CA ARG A 310 32.55 7.21 -9.06
C ARG A 310 31.70 7.09 -7.79
N ALA A 311 31.23 8.20 -7.23
CA ALA A 311 30.38 8.22 -6.05
C ALA A 311 28.89 8.44 -6.38
N LEU A 312 28.04 7.97 -5.45
CA LEU A 312 26.62 8.32 -5.33
C LEU A 312 26.43 8.99 -3.96
N LEU A 313 26.15 10.29 -3.97
CA LEU A 313 25.91 11.04 -2.74
C LEU A 313 24.41 11.04 -2.41
N LEU A 314 24.07 10.50 -1.24
CA LEU A 314 22.72 10.38 -0.73
C LEU A 314 22.56 11.34 0.47
N LEU A 315 21.80 12.42 0.27
CA LEU A 315 21.57 13.46 1.26
C LEU A 315 20.14 13.34 1.80
N ASP A 316 19.99 12.90 3.05
CA ASP A 316 18.68 12.68 3.67
C ASP A 316 18.31 13.80 4.65
N GLY A 317 17.02 14.16 4.68
CA GLY A 317 16.44 15.03 5.69
C GLY A 317 16.72 16.53 5.55
N LEU A 318 16.74 17.11 4.33
CA LEU A 318 16.89 18.58 4.16
C LEU A 318 15.77 19.38 4.87
N ASP A 319 14.58 18.78 5.01
CA ASP A 319 13.45 19.35 5.75
C ASP A 319 13.58 19.28 7.27
N GLU A 320 14.48 18.45 7.80
CA GLU A 320 14.67 18.25 9.25
C GLU A 320 15.61 19.31 9.85
N VAL A 321 16.21 20.16 9.03
CA VAL A 321 16.98 21.32 9.49
C VAL A 321 16.01 22.39 9.94
N THR A 322 15.97 22.59 11.25
CA THR A 322 15.06 23.54 11.88
C THR A 322 15.47 24.96 11.48
N ASN A 323 16.48 25.56 12.10
CA ASN A 323 16.79 26.97 11.87
C ASN A 323 16.87 27.40 10.37
N MET A 324 16.08 28.41 9.97
CA MET A 324 16.01 28.88 8.57
C MET A 324 17.34 29.39 8.00
N GLN A 325 18.17 30.04 8.82
CA GLN A 325 19.50 30.50 8.40
C GLN A 325 20.45 29.31 8.21
N GLN A 326 20.42 28.34 9.13
CA GLN A 326 21.16 27.08 8.98
C GLN A 326 20.69 26.31 7.75
N ARG A 327 19.38 26.26 7.49
CA ARG A 327 18.81 25.55 6.33
C ARG A 327 19.25 26.16 5.00
N ARG A 328 19.25 27.50 4.90
CA ARG A 328 19.84 28.21 3.76
C ARG A 328 21.32 27.87 3.60
N PHE A 329 22.08 27.86 4.70
CA PHE A 329 23.50 27.53 4.68
C PHE A 329 23.75 26.09 4.23
N VAL A 330 22.97 25.13 4.73
CA VAL A 330 23.04 23.71 4.33
C VAL A 330 22.72 23.56 2.85
N ARG A 331 21.66 24.20 2.35
CA ARG A 331 21.35 24.25 0.91
C ARG A 331 22.55 24.77 0.12
N ASP A 332 23.14 25.89 0.53
CA ASP A 332 24.27 26.51 -0.18
C ASP A 332 25.54 25.64 -0.14
N ALA A 333 25.79 24.94 0.98
CA ALA A 333 26.88 23.98 1.09
C ALA A 333 26.68 22.80 0.14
N VAL A 334 25.45 22.27 0.05
CA VAL A 334 25.07 21.19 -0.88
C VAL A 334 25.23 21.65 -2.34
N GLU A 335 24.82 22.87 -2.67
CA GLU A 335 25.02 23.45 -4.01
C GLU A 335 26.50 23.60 -4.35
N ALA A 336 27.29 24.16 -3.45
CA ALA A 336 28.73 24.32 -3.63
C ALA A 336 29.41 22.96 -3.85
N PHE A 337 29.12 21.98 -2.99
CA PHE A 337 29.67 20.63 -3.06
C PHE A 337 29.28 19.94 -4.39
N SER A 338 28.00 19.99 -4.74
CA SER A 338 27.51 19.43 -6.00
C SER A 338 28.07 20.17 -7.24
N GLY A 339 28.42 21.45 -7.10
CA GLY A 339 29.11 22.24 -8.10
C GLY A 339 30.57 21.80 -8.32
N ARG A 340 31.26 21.35 -7.27
CA ARG A 340 32.64 20.81 -7.35
C ARG A 340 32.68 19.39 -7.92
N TYR A 341 31.69 18.57 -7.60
CA TYR A 341 31.66 17.13 -7.88
C TYR A 341 30.56 16.75 -8.90
N LYS A 342 30.44 17.52 -9.99
CA LYS A 342 29.32 17.46 -10.97
C LYS A 342 29.11 16.11 -11.66
N GLN A 343 30.14 15.26 -11.71
CA GLN A 343 30.11 13.97 -12.41
C GLN A 343 29.43 12.87 -11.58
N ASN A 344 29.24 13.07 -10.27
CA ASN A 344 28.64 12.09 -9.37
C ASN A 344 27.12 12.13 -9.42
N PHE A 345 26.50 11.02 -9.05
CA PHE A 345 25.07 11.02 -8.75
C PHE A 345 24.82 11.69 -7.40
N LEU A 346 23.72 12.45 -7.31
CA LEU A 346 23.34 13.15 -6.10
C LEU A 346 21.83 13.13 -5.91
N LEU A 347 21.39 12.56 -4.79
CA LEU A 347 19.99 12.53 -4.39
C LEU A 347 19.82 13.36 -3.12
N VAL A 348 18.83 14.26 -3.13
CA VAL A 348 18.41 14.99 -1.93
C VAL A 348 16.98 14.60 -1.58
N ALA A 349 16.77 13.98 -0.42
CA ALA A 349 15.43 13.70 0.09
C ALA A 349 14.89 14.88 0.88
N CYS A 350 13.66 15.30 0.58
CA CYS A 350 13.01 16.43 1.26
C CYS A 350 11.48 16.25 1.33
N ARG A 351 10.81 16.95 2.25
CA ARG A 351 9.34 17.03 2.26
C ARG A 351 8.80 18.02 1.23
N ILE A 352 7.61 17.71 0.71
CA ILE A 352 6.91 18.55 -0.29
C ILE A 352 6.70 19.97 0.23
N LEU A 353 6.20 20.11 1.47
CA LEU A 353 5.88 21.43 2.03
C LEU A 353 7.11 22.28 2.31
N SER A 354 8.23 21.64 2.60
CA SER A 354 9.48 22.28 2.95
C SER A 354 10.30 22.67 1.71
N TYR A 355 9.79 22.38 0.51
CA TYR A 355 10.42 22.61 -0.80
C TYR A 355 9.45 23.30 -1.77
N LYS A 356 8.83 24.41 -1.33
CA LYS A 356 7.89 25.20 -2.13
C LYS A 356 8.55 26.42 -2.78
N GLU A 357 7.89 26.97 -3.80
CA GLU A 357 8.21 28.30 -4.32
C GLU A 357 8.05 29.34 -3.20
N PRO A 358 9.00 30.28 -3.08
CA PRO A 358 8.90 31.35 -2.10
C PRO A 358 7.63 32.17 -2.34
N ASP A 359 6.90 32.46 -1.27
CA ASP A 359 5.79 33.40 -1.32
C ASP A 359 6.35 34.83 -1.37
N GLU A 360 6.34 35.44 -2.56
CA GLU A 360 6.85 36.81 -2.78
C GLU A 360 6.18 37.84 -1.86
N ALA A 361 4.94 37.58 -1.41
CA ALA A 361 4.22 38.47 -0.49
C ALA A 361 4.70 38.35 0.97
N LYS A 362 5.43 37.30 1.33
CA LYS A 362 5.93 37.03 2.70
C LYS A 362 7.44 37.25 2.85
N GLU A 363 8.13 37.74 1.82
CA GLU A 363 9.60 37.90 1.78
C GLU A 363 10.34 36.61 2.15
N GLU A 364 9.75 35.45 1.84
CA GLU A 364 10.37 34.16 2.15
C GLU A 364 11.55 33.87 1.21
N PRO A 365 12.67 33.34 1.71
CA PRO A 365 13.76 32.91 0.85
C PRO A 365 13.42 31.70 0.00
N ASP A 366 13.94 31.65 -1.22
CA ASP A 366 13.91 30.42 -2.02
C ASP A 366 14.83 29.36 -1.40
N LEU A 367 14.28 28.38 -0.69
CA LEU A 367 15.05 27.29 -0.09
C LEU A 367 15.31 26.12 -1.06
N ARG A 368 14.85 26.22 -2.31
CA ARG A 368 15.04 25.16 -3.29
C ARG A 368 16.49 25.14 -3.76
N LEU A 369 16.92 23.96 -4.17
CA LEU A 369 18.16 23.81 -4.92
C LEU A 369 17.94 24.35 -6.34
N SER A 370 19.03 24.77 -6.97
CA SER A 370 19.03 25.27 -8.33
C SER A 370 18.36 24.31 -9.32
N PRO A 371 17.85 24.81 -10.47
CA PRO A 371 17.16 24.01 -11.49
C PRO A 371 17.94 22.82 -12.07
N ARG A 372 19.25 22.69 -11.74
CA ARG A 372 20.05 21.50 -12.05
C ARG A 372 19.53 20.25 -11.34
N PHE A 373 18.88 20.42 -10.19
CA PHE A 373 18.21 19.34 -9.47
C PHE A 373 16.78 19.19 -9.97
N ARG A 374 16.46 18.05 -10.59
CA ARG A 374 15.08 17.77 -10.99
C ARG A 374 14.29 17.21 -9.81
N SER A 375 13.16 17.82 -9.49
CA SER A 375 12.31 17.37 -8.38
C SER A 375 11.31 16.30 -8.83
N PHE A 376 11.20 15.22 -8.07
CA PHE A 376 10.21 14.16 -8.25
C PHE A 376 9.45 13.94 -6.94
N THR A 377 8.14 13.73 -7.00
CA THR A 377 7.32 13.52 -5.80
C THR A 377 6.89 12.06 -5.71
N LEU A 378 7.10 11.42 -4.57
CA LEU A 378 6.66 10.05 -4.31
C LEU A 378 5.13 9.92 -4.33
N ALA A 379 4.65 8.85 -4.95
CA ALA A 379 3.26 8.40 -4.91
C ALA A 379 3.01 7.56 -3.65
N GLU A 380 1.74 7.45 -3.26
CA GLU A 380 1.28 6.47 -2.26
C GLU A 380 1.41 5.05 -2.85
N PHE A 381 1.49 4.03 -1.99
CA PHE A 381 1.47 2.64 -2.45
C PHE A 381 0.14 2.32 -3.15
N ASN A 382 0.25 1.77 -4.35
CA ASN A 382 -0.88 1.14 -5.03
C ASN A 382 -1.16 -0.25 -4.43
N GLN A 383 -2.24 -0.92 -4.88
CA GLN A 383 -2.62 -2.23 -4.35
C GLN A 383 -1.52 -3.28 -4.50
N GLU A 384 -0.84 -3.32 -5.64
CA GLU A 384 0.23 -4.28 -5.92
C GLU A 384 1.43 -4.08 -4.99
N GLN A 385 1.81 -2.82 -4.72
CA GLN A 385 2.88 -2.47 -3.79
C GLN A 385 2.51 -2.83 -2.34
N ARG A 386 1.24 -2.61 -1.94
CA ARG A 386 0.74 -3.02 -0.62
C ARG A 386 0.81 -4.53 -0.45
N ASP A 387 0.32 -5.28 -1.43
CA ASP A 387 0.30 -6.75 -1.38
C ASP A 387 1.73 -7.32 -1.38
N SER A 388 2.63 -6.74 -2.19
CA SER A 388 4.05 -7.10 -2.24
C SER A 388 4.75 -6.85 -0.90
N PHE A 389 4.49 -5.68 -0.27
CA PHE A 389 5.05 -5.36 1.05
C PHE A 389 4.58 -6.37 2.10
N VAL A 390 3.27 -6.62 2.18
CA VAL A 390 2.70 -7.57 3.15
C VAL A 390 3.31 -8.97 2.96
N HIS A 391 3.42 -9.44 1.72
CA HIS A 391 4.00 -10.74 1.45
C HIS A 391 5.48 -10.83 1.85
N ALA A 392 6.27 -9.81 1.48
CA ALA A 392 7.69 -9.74 1.82
C ALA A 392 7.90 -9.66 3.35
N TRP A 393 7.03 -8.94 4.05
CA TRP A 393 7.05 -8.80 5.51
C TRP A 393 6.89 -10.14 6.24
N TYR A 394 5.82 -10.91 5.95
CA TYR A 394 5.60 -12.20 6.63
C TYR A 394 6.65 -13.25 6.25
N ARG A 395 7.11 -13.25 5.00
CA ARG A 395 8.19 -14.14 4.56
C ARG A 395 9.46 -13.90 5.37
N GLU A 396 9.82 -12.63 5.57
CA GLU A 396 11.00 -12.27 6.35
C GLU A 396 10.85 -12.66 7.84
N LEU A 397 9.68 -12.42 8.42
CA LEU A 397 9.40 -12.85 9.80
C LEU A 397 9.50 -14.37 9.97
N LYS A 398 9.01 -15.16 9.01
CA LYS A 398 9.14 -16.61 9.01
C LYS A 398 10.60 -17.04 8.89
N ASN A 399 11.37 -16.44 7.98
CA ASN A 399 12.79 -16.75 7.80
C ASN A 399 13.61 -16.50 9.07
N LYS A 400 13.24 -15.48 9.86
CA LYS A 400 13.88 -15.18 11.15
C LYS A 400 13.32 -15.96 12.33
N GLY A 401 12.34 -16.84 12.10
CA GLY A 401 11.73 -17.68 13.14
C GLY A 401 10.72 -16.97 14.05
N HIS A 402 10.25 -15.78 13.69
CA HIS A 402 9.27 -15.00 14.47
C HIS A 402 7.83 -15.50 14.34
N LEU A 403 7.57 -16.48 13.46
CA LEU A 403 6.25 -17.08 13.22
C LEU A 403 6.28 -18.61 13.42
N PRO A 404 6.63 -19.11 14.62
CA PRO A 404 6.73 -20.56 14.85
C PRO A 404 5.35 -21.21 14.79
N GLY A 405 5.13 -22.10 13.81
CA GLY A 405 3.90 -22.89 13.68
C GLY A 405 2.71 -22.15 13.06
N LEU A 406 2.89 -20.92 12.57
CA LEU A 406 1.86 -20.16 11.85
C LEU A 406 2.11 -20.21 10.34
N ASP A 407 1.04 -20.27 9.56
CA ASP A 407 1.10 -20.23 8.10
C ASP A 407 1.20 -18.77 7.62
N GLU A 408 2.36 -18.39 7.09
CA GLU A 408 2.62 -17.06 6.53
C GLU A 408 1.63 -16.67 5.42
N THR A 409 1.12 -17.65 4.65
CA THR A 409 0.20 -17.39 3.55
C THR A 409 -1.19 -17.01 4.06
N ILE A 410 -1.62 -17.63 5.17
CA ILE A 410 -2.88 -17.30 5.85
C ILE A 410 -2.79 -15.91 6.46
N LEU A 411 -1.73 -15.62 7.22
CA LEU A 411 -1.55 -14.31 7.85
C LEU A 411 -1.40 -13.18 6.83
N SER A 412 -0.64 -13.43 5.75
CA SER A 412 -0.49 -12.48 4.64
C SER A 412 -1.82 -12.19 3.97
N SER A 413 -2.61 -13.22 3.66
CA SER A 413 -3.93 -13.07 3.04
C SER A 413 -4.92 -12.37 3.97
N ASP A 414 -4.84 -12.62 5.27
CA ASP A 414 -5.69 -11.99 6.27
C ASP A 414 -5.42 -10.49 6.38
N LEU A 415 -4.14 -10.09 6.52
CA LEU A 415 -3.78 -8.68 6.54
C LEU A 415 -4.14 -7.99 5.21
N GLN A 416 -3.91 -8.63 4.06
CA GLN A 416 -4.31 -8.10 2.75
C GLN A 416 -5.82 -7.85 2.67
N ARG A 417 -6.64 -8.78 3.16
CA ARG A 417 -8.09 -8.61 3.23
C ARG A 417 -8.47 -7.44 4.15
N ALA A 418 -7.82 -7.34 5.31
CA ALA A 418 -8.09 -6.30 6.28
C ALA A 418 -7.75 -4.89 5.76
N ILE A 419 -6.58 -4.68 5.13
CA ILE A 419 -6.16 -3.37 4.62
C ILE A 419 -6.92 -2.93 3.36
N ARG A 420 -7.66 -3.84 2.72
CA ARG A 420 -8.58 -3.54 1.59
C ARG A 420 -9.93 -3.02 2.04
N ARG A 421 -10.23 -3.01 3.34
CA ARG A 421 -11.43 -2.36 3.86
C ARG A 421 -11.35 -0.86 3.55
N SER A 422 -12.46 -0.28 3.08
CA SER A 422 -12.54 1.11 2.59
C SER A 422 -12.01 2.16 3.57
N ASP A 423 -12.09 1.87 4.88
CA ASP A 423 -11.64 2.73 5.97
C ASP A 423 -10.15 2.67 6.26
N LEU A 424 -9.48 1.55 5.92
CA LEU A 424 -8.04 1.34 6.08
C LEU A 424 -7.28 1.53 4.78
N GLU A 425 -7.93 1.38 3.62
CA GLU A 425 -7.31 1.42 2.31
C GLU A 425 -6.52 2.72 2.10
N ARG A 426 -7.11 3.87 2.44
CA ARG A 426 -6.47 5.18 2.30
C ARG A 426 -5.22 5.32 3.18
N VAL A 427 -5.23 4.69 4.34
CA VAL A 427 -4.17 4.76 5.35
C VAL A 427 -3.02 3.81 5.00
N ALA A 428 -3.37 2.61 4.49
CA ALA A 428 -2.44 1.59 4.03
C ALA A 428 -1.61 2.02 2.81
N GLY A 429 -1.99 3.09 2.10
CA GLY A 429 -1.17 3.70 1.06
C GLY A 429 0.11 4.38 1.59
N ASN A 430 0.18 4.71 2.88
CA ASN A 430 1.38 5.26 3.52
C ASN A 430 2.25 4.11 4.08
N PRO A 431 3.50 3.93 3.59
CA PRO A 431 4.37 2.82 4.01
C PRO A 431 4.60 2.72 5.53
N LEU A 432 4.73 3.86 6.22
CA LEU A 432 4.88 3.86 7.68
C LEU A 432 3.64 3.27 8.36
N LEU A 433 2.45 3.70 7.95
CA LEU A 433 1.21 3.25 8.57
C LEU A 433 0.90 1.79 8.24
N LEU A 434 1.18 1.36 7.01
CA LEU A 434 1.09 -0.05 6.63
C LEU A 434 2.04 -0.93 7.46
N THR A 435 3.26 -0.44 7.73
CA THR A 435 4.22 -1.13 8.59
C THR A 435 3.66 -1.27 10.02
N VAL A 436 3.06 -0.22 10.57
CA VAL A 436 2.47 -0.29 11.92
C VAL A 436 1.26 -1.22 11.96
N MET A 437 0.39 -1.21 10.94
CA MET A 437 -0.71 -2.16 10.82
C MET A 437 -0.20 -3.61 10.77
N ALA A 438 0.83 -3.90 9.98
CA ALA A 438 1.43 -5.23 9.93
C ALA A 438 1.98 -5.67 11.29
N MET A 439 2.53 -4.74 12.08
CA MET A 439 2.99 -5.03 13.43
C MET A 439 1.86 -5.30 14.42
N VAL A 440 0.82 -4.48 14.42
CA VAL A 440 -0.36 -4.71 15.26
C VAL A 440 -0.96 -6.08 14.93
N HIS A 441 -1.07 -6.42 13.64
CA HIS A 441 -1.55 -7.74 13.22
C HIS A 441 -0.67 -8.88 13.74
N VAL A 442 0.65 -8.77 13.65
CA VAL A 442 1.58 -9.79 14.18
C VAL A 442 1.45 -9.94 15.70
N GLU A 443 1.30 -8.84 16.44
CA GLU A 443 1.22 -8.85 17.90
C GLU A 443 -0.14 -9.34 18.42
N LYS A 444 -1.23 -9.09 17.68
CA LYS A 444 -2.61 -9.37 18.10
C LYS A 444 -3.24 -10.59 17.41
N GLY A 445 -2.64 -11.08 16.33
CA GLY A 445 -3.16 -12.17 15.50
C GLY A 445 -4.17 -11.72 14.43
N GLU A 446 -4.94 -10.67 14.70
CA GLU A 446 -5.88 -10.05 13.75
C GLU A 446 -5.81 -8.52 13.87
N LEU A 447 -6.22 -7.80 12.81
CA LEU A 447 -6.42 -6.36 12.90
C LEU A 447 -7.79 -6.06 13.52
N PRO A 448 -7.88 -5.11 14.46
CA PRO A 448 -9.16 -4.66 14.98
C PRO A 448 -10.19 -4.30 13.91
N ASN A 449 -11.43 -4.76 14.11
CA ASN A 449 -12.55 -4.37 13.27
C ASN A 449 -12.95 -2.90 13.45
N SER A 450 -12.63 -2.28 14.60
CA SER A 450 -12.80 -0.85 14.84
C SER A 450 -11.54 -0.06 14.48
N ARG A 451 -11.73 1.04 13.75
CA ARG A 451 -10.64 1.97 13.40
C ARG A 451 -10.09 2.64 14.63
N ALA A 452 -10.95 3.11 15.54
CA ALA A 452 -10.51 3.72 16.79
C ALA A 452 -9.60 2.78 17.59
N LEU A 453 -9.96 1.50 17.72
CA LEU A 453 -9.12 0.53 18.43
C LEU A 453 -7.77 0.34 17.73
N LEU A 454 -7.74 0.27 16.39
CA LEU A 454 -6.49 0.22 15.64
C LEU A 454 -5.60 1.45 15.88
N TYR A 455 -6.18 2.65 15.90
CA TYR A 455 -5.42 3.87 16.20
C TYR A 455 -4.94 3.90 17.65
N ASP A 456 -5.77 3.46 18.59
CA ASP A 456 -5.41 3.34 20.01
C ASP A 456 -4.20 2.43 20.20
N GLU A 457 -4.27 1.21 19.64
CA GLU A 457 -3.19 0.22 19.70
C GLU A 457 -1.94 0.71 18.97
N THR A 458 -2.10 1.41 17.86
CA THR A 458 -0.99 2.02 17.14
C THR A 458 -0.29 3.09 17.99
N ILE A 459 -1.05 3.97 18.66
CA ILE A 459 -0.50 5.02 19.51
C ILE A 459 0.21 4.41 20.72
N ASP A 460 -0.39 3.41 21.36
CA ASP A 460 0.21 2.68 22.47
C ASP A 460 1.51 1.96 22.04
N LEU A 461 1.51 1.36 20.86
CA LEU A 461 2.70 0.73 20.28
C LEU A 461 3.80 1.76 20.00
N LEU A 462 3.46 2.92 19.44
CA LEU A 462 4.42 3.99 19.17
C LEU A 462 5.00 4.59 20.46
N LEU A 463 4.17 4.82 21.49
CA LEU A 463 4.59 5.38 22.78
C LEU A 463 5.43 4.39 23.59
N SER A 464 5.00 3.13 23.69
CA SER A 464 5.74 2.10 24.44
C SER A 464 7.12 1.79 23.84
N ARG A 465 7.28 1.99 22.53
CA ARG A 465 8.55 1.78 21.82
C ARG A 465 9.50 2.99 21.86
N TRP A 466 9.06 4.13 22.39
CA TRP A 466 9.98 5.22 22.74
C TRP A 466 11.01 4.77 23.81
N GLU A 467 10.87 3.61 24.46
CA GLU A 467 11.74 3.18 25.56
C GLU A 467 12.97 2.33 25.19
N THR A 468 13.02 1.70 24.01
CA THR A 468 13.92 0.57 23.75
C THR A 468 15.28 0.92 23.12
N THR A 469 15.53 2.16 22.73
CA THR A 469 16.80 2.57 22.11
C THR A 469 17.88 2.89 23.15
N LYS A 470 18.92 2.04 23.24
CA LYS A 470 20.00 2.08 24.24
C LYS A 470 21.03 3.21 24.08
N ASP A 471 21.02 3.96 22.97
CA ASP A 471 22.18 4.80 22.58
C ASP A 471 22.11 6.32 22.89
N ALA A 472 21.10 6.82 23.59
CA ALA A 472 21.10 8.23 24.01
C ALA A 472 21.64 8.38 25.43
N ALA A 473 22.96 8.54 25.57
CA ALA A 473 23.62 8.85 26.85
C ALA A 473 23.20 10.22 27.45
N THR A 474 22.38 11.01 26.75
CA THR A 474 22.06 12.41 27.06
C THR A 474 20.61 12.67 27.48
N VAL A 475 19.64 11.77 27.23
CA VAL A 475 18.22 12.03 27.48
C VAL A 475 17.55 10.88 28.25
N ALA A 476 16.90 11.20 29.37
CA ALA A 476 16.21 10.22 30.20
C ALA A 476 15.10 9.50 29.39
N PRO A 477 14.94 8.16 29.52
CA PRO A 477 13.84 7.42 28.92
C PRO A 477 12.47 8.07 29.20
N LEU A 478 11.56 8.10 28.21
CA LEU A 478 10.22 8.68 28.32
C LEU A 478 9.53 8.31 29.64
N ARG A 479 9.49 7.01 29.98
CA ARG A 479 8.89 6.53 31.23
C ARG A 479 9.53 7.10 32.47
N GLN A 480 10.85 7.29 32.50
CA GLN A 480 11.53 7.90 33.64
C GLN A 480 11.14 9.37 33.78
N LEU A 481 11.04 10.08 32.67
CA LEU A 481 10.64 11.49 32.64
C LEU A 481 9.18 11.66 33.05
N LEU A 482 8.27 10.80 32.58
CA LEU A 482 6.87 10.76 33.03
C LEU A 482 6.75 10.39 34.51
N LYS A 483 7.50 9.38 34.98
CA LYS A 483 7.55 8.99 36.40
C LYS A 483 8.03 10.14 37.30
N SER A 484 8.99 10.95 36.86
CA SER A 484 9.46 12.11 37.63
C SER A 484 8.35 13.15 37.86
N ALA A 485 7.36 13.20 36.96
CA ALA A 485 6.17 14.04 37.08
C ALA A 485 4.97 13.33 37.76
N ASN A 486 5.13 12.08 38.20
CA ASN A 486 4.05 11.18 38.62
C ASN A 486 2.94 11.04 37.56
N ARG A 487 3.36 10.82 36.30
CA ARG A 487 2.51 10.68 35.12
C ARG A 487 2.77 9.36 34.39
N THR A 488 1.83 9.01 33.52
CA THR A 488 1.83 7.81 32.68
C THR A 488 1.77 8.18 31.20
N GLU A 489 1.95 7.19 30.32
CA GLU A 489 1.74 7.35 28.87
C GLU A 489 0.29 7.78 28.56
N ALA A 490 -0.70 7.29 29.31
CA ALA A 490 -2.10 7.70 29.17
C ALA A 490 -2.32 9.20 29.48
N ASP A 491 -1.61 9.76 30.46
CA ASP A 491 -1.65 11.21 30.72
C ASP A 491 -1.09 12.02 29.54
N LEU A 492 -0.02 11.51 28.91
CA LEU A 492 0.57 12.13 27.72
C LEU A 492 -0.39 12.04 26.53
N THR A 493 -0.98 10.87 26.26
CA THR A 493 -2.00 10.69 25.21
C THR A 493 -3.17 11.63 25.42
N THR A 494 -3.67 11.77 26.64
CA THR A 494 -4.75 12.71 26.98
C THR A 494 -4.35 14.17 26.69
N ARG A 495 -3.09 14.53 26.91
CA ARG A 495 -2.59 15.87 26.60
C ARG A 495 -2.45 16.09 25.10
N LEU A 496 -1.93 15.11 24.38
CA LEU A 496 -1.82 15.15 22.92
C LEU A 496 -3.20 15.17 22.24
N ALA A 497 -4.20 14.50 22.82
CA ALA A 497 -5.60 14.58 22.41
C ALA A 497 -6.15 16.01 22.51
N ALA A 498 -5.86 16.72 23.61
CA ALA A 498 -6.25 18.12 23.77
C ALA A 498 -5.55 19.05 22.76
N VAL A 499 -4.26 18.81 22.48
CA VAL A 499 -3.50 19.50 21.43
C VAL A 499 -4.16 19.26 20.07
N ALA A 500 -4.43 17.99 19.74
CA ALA A 500 -5.06 17.58 18.49
C ALA A 500 -6.40 18.27 18.27
N PHE A 501 -7.28 18.26 19.28
CA PHE A 501 -8.58 18.95 19.22
C PHE A 501 -8.42 20.45 18.99
N THR A 502 -7.51 21.11 19.70
CA THR A 502 -7.29 22.55 19.57
C THR A 502 -6.79 22.91 18.18
N VAL A 503 -5.76 22.22 17.67
CA VAL A 503 -5.20 22.52 16.34
C VAL A 503 -6.16 22.12 15.22
N HIS A 504 -6.95 21.06 15.42
CA HIS A 504 -8.01 20.66 14.48
C HIS A 504 -9.08 21.74 14.37
N THR A 505 -9.58 22.24 15.50
CA THR A 505 -10.63 23.28 15.54
C THR A 505 -10.15 24.66 15.06
N GLN A 506 -8.86 24.99 15.22
CA GLN A 506 -8.29 26.26 14.78
C GLN A 506 -7.94 26.30 13.28
N ALA A 507 -7.74 25.15 12.63
CA ALA A 507 -7.34 25.10 11.22
C ALA A 507 -8.41 25.63 10.24
N GLY A 508 -9.66 25.86 10.70
CA GLY A 508 -10.77 26.38 9.90
C GLY A 508 -11.40 25.33 8.95
N SER A 509 -12.59 25.61 8.43
CA SER A 509 -13.34 24.69 7.55
C SER A 509 -12.65 24.45 6.20
N GLU A 510 -11.90 25.42 5.67
CA GLU A 510 -11.14 25.26 4.41
C GLU A 510 -10.00 24.23 4.55
N ALA A 511 -9.35 24.13 5.71
CA ALA A 511 -8.40 23.05 5.99
C ALA A 511 -9.13 21.76 6.35
N ALA A 512 -10.32 21.82 6.97
CA ALA A 512 -11.14 20.65 7.28
C ALA A 512 -11.61 19.92 6.00
N ASN A 513 -11.76 20.62 4.87
CA ASN A 513 -12.13 20.02 3.58
C ASN A 513 -10.95 19.48 2.76
N ASP A 514 -9.70 19.82 3.10
CA ASP A 514 -8.51 19.20 2.51
C ASP A 514 -8.10 17.99 3.35
N GLU A 515 -8.63 16.81 3.01
CA GLU A 515 -8.36 15.53 3.70
C GLU A 515 -6.86 15.20 3.87
N LYS A 516 -5.95 15.87 3.15
CA LYS A 516 -4.50 15.66 3.25
C LYS A 516 -3.76 16.68 4.11
N LYS A 517 -4.42 17.77 4.54
CA LYS A 517 -3.77 18.84 5.31
C LYS A 517 -3.86 18.58 6.81
N VAL A 518 -2.74 18.15 7.40
CA VAL A 518 -2.55 18.10 8.86
C VAL A 518 -2.28 19.53 9.38
N ALA A 519 -2.86 19.87 10.53
CA ALA A 519 -2.67 21.17 11.17
C ALA A 519 -1.26 21.30 11.76
N ASP A 520 -0.66 22.48 11.58
CA ASP A 520 0.64 22.79 12.17
C ASP A 520 0.48 23.15 13.65
N ILE A 521 1.44 22.71 14.45
CA ILE A 521 1.49 22.86 15.90
C ILE A 521 2.79 23.59 16.22
N SER A 522 2.71 24.85 16.66
CA SER A 522 3.92 25.58 17.01
C SER A 522 4.61 24.95 18.21
N GLU A 523 5.95 24.92 18.18
CA GLU A 523 6.78 24.36 19.25
C GLU A 523 6.48 25.02 20.60
N THR A 524 6.31 26.35 20.59
CA THR A 524 5.96 27.12 21.78
C THR A 524 4.62 26.66 22.36
N TYR A 525 3.61 26.47 21.52
CA TYR A 525 2.31 25.98 21.97
C TYR A 525 2.40 24.54 22.50
N LEU A 526 3.04 23.65 21.74
CA LEU A 526 3.25 22.26 22.14
C LEU A 526 3.98 22.15 23.49
N CYS A 527 5.10 22.86 23.64
CA CYS A 527 5.86 22.91 24.90
C CYS A 527 5.03 23.46 26.07
N SER A 528 4.17 24.45 25.81
CA SER A 528 3.26 24.99 26.82
C SER A 528 2.24 23.96 27.31
N GLU A 529 1.71 23.13 26.41
CA GLU A 529 0.77 22.06 26.76
C GLU A 529 1.47 20.90 27.47
N LEU A 530 2.66 20.50 27.02
CA LEU A 530 3.46 19.45 27.66
C LEU A 530 3.88 19.85 29.09
N SER A 531 4.25 21.12 29.30
CA SER A 531 4.60 21.67 30.62
C SER A 531 3.46 21.54 31.64
N ARG A 532 2.19 21.44 31.21
CA ARG A 532 1.05 21.26 32.13
C ARG A 532 1.07 19.91 32.84
N LEU A 533 1.74 18.90 32.30
CA LEU A 533 1.91 17.60 32.93
C LEU A 533 2.77 17.68 34.21
N HIS A 534 3.69 18.65 34.26
CA HIS A 534 4.55 18.87 35.42
C HIS A 534 4.73 20.35 35.78
N LYS A 535 3.69 20.96 36.36
CA LYS A 535 3.65 22.38 36.74
C LYS A 535 4.77 22.88 37.69
N LYS A 536 5.53 21.97 38.32
CA LYS A 536 6.57 22.31 39.30
C LYS A 536 7.96 22.50 38.68
N ASP A 537 8.23 21.92 37.51
CA ASP A 537 9.51 22.08 36.79
C ASP A 537 9.23 22.78 35.45
N LEU A 538 9.58 24.07 35.39
CA LEU A 538 9.36 24.93 34.22
C LEU A 538 10.14 24.46 32.98
N GLY A 539 11.23 23.70 33.16
CA GLY A 539 12.01 23.13 32.05
C GLY A 539 11.54 21.75 31.62
N TRP A 540 10.62 21.12 32.35
CA TRP A 540 10.22 19.74 32.09
C TRP A 540 9.53 19.55 30.75
N GLY A 541 8.66 20.49 30.34
CA GLY A 541 8.01 20.43 29.04
C GLY A 541 9.02 20.48 27.88
N GLN A 542 10.08 21.27 28.01
CA GLN A 542 11.16 21.31 27.01
C GLN A 542 11.91 19.97 26.97
N LYS A 543 12.24 19.37 28.13
CA LYS A 543 12.89 18.05 28.17
C LYS A 543 12.02 16.98 27.49
N LEU A 544 10.71 16.98 27.74
CA LEU A 544 9.78 16.05 27.07
C LEU A 544 9.70 16.32 25.56
N LEU A 545 9.69 17.58 25.15
CA LEU A 545 9.68 17.95 23.74
C LEU A 545 10.95 17.50 23.02
N GLU A 546 12.12 17.60 23.64
CA GLU A 546 13.37 17.04 23.08
C GLU A 546 13.29 15.52 22.93
N VAL A 547 12.72 14.81 23.92
CA VAL A 547 12.41 13.36 23.78
C VAL A 547 11.52 13.09 22.58
N ILE A 548 10.48 13.89 22.35
CA ILE A 548 9.57 13.75 21.20
C ILE A 548 10.29 14.06 19.88
N LYS A 549 11.16 15.07 19.83
CA LYS A 549 11.96 15.42 18.64
C LYS A 549 12.92 14.30 18.25
N GLU A 550 13.53 13.66 19.24
CA GLU A 550 14.48 12.56 19.01
C GLU A 550 13.79 11.23 18.68
N ARG A 551 12.49 11.10 18.98
CA ARG A 551 11.74 9.84 18.86
C ARG A 551 10.58 10.02 17.88
N ALA A 552 10.84 9.68 16.62
CA ALA A 552 9.85 9.72 15.57
C ALA A 552 8.66 8.80 15.88
N GLY A 553 7.44 9.19 15.46
CA GLY A 553 6.31 8.26 15.44
C GLY A 553 4.94 8.93 15.56
N LEU A 554 4.72 9.75 16.60
CA LEU A 554 3.41 10.33 16.91
C LEU A 554 3.32 11.84 16.67
N LEU A 555 4.45 12.54 16.69
CA LEU A 555 4.58 13.93 16.27
C LEU A 555 5.81 14.05 15.39
N ILE A 556 5.69 14.82 14.32
CA ILE A 556 6.73 15.00 13.33
C ILE A 556 6.96 16.49 13.15
N GLU A 557 8.19 16.93 13.36
CA GLU A 557 8.58 18.30 13.03
C GLU A 557 8.54 18.48 11.50
N ARG A 558 7.73 19.43 11.00
CA ARG A 558 7.56 19.72 9.56
C ARG A 558 8.53 20.78 9.05
N SER A 559 8.83 21.72 9.92
CA SER A 559 9.74 22.83 9.73
C SER A 559 10.23 23.26 11.11
N PRO A 560 11.32 24.03 11.20
CA PRO A 560 11.73 24.72 12.44
C PRO A 560 10.58 25.11 13.36
N GLY A 561 10.51 24.48 14.52
CA GLY A 561 9.57 24.85 15.56
C GLY A 561 8.08 24.69 15.16
N GLN A 562 7.80 23.84 14.19
CA GLN A 562 6.45 23.48 13.77
C GLN A 562 6.32 21.97 13.68
N PHE A 563 5.38 21.41 14.42
CA PHE A 563 5.07 19.99 14.51
C PHE A 563 3.74 19.69 13.83
N ALA A 564 3.52 18.43 13.49
CA ALA A 564 2.22 17.91 13.09
C ALA A 564 2.13 16.43 13.42
N PHE A 565 0.90 15.91 13.45
CA PHE A 565 0.69 14.46 13.48
C PHE A 565 1.15 13.80 12.17
N PRO A 566 1.53 12.50 12.20
CA PRO A 566 2.00 11.78 11.01
C PRO A 566 1.00 11.78 9.86
N HIS A 567 -0.28 11.72 10.22
CA HIS A 567 -1.39 11.70 9.28
C HIS A 567 -2.61 12.39 9.90
N ARG A 568 -3.49 12.92 9.04
CA ARG A 568 -4.69 13.65 9.48
C ARG A 568 -5.61 12.79 10.33
N THR A 569 -5.74 11.50 10.01
CA THR A 569 -6.59 10.59 10.78
C THR A 569 -6.11 10.37 12.22
N PHE A 570 -4.80 10.49 12.51
CA PHE A 570 -4.31 10.49 13.89
C PHE A 570 -4.74 11.75 14.64
N GLN A 571 -4.68 12.90 13.96
CA GLN A 571 -5.17 14.16 14.51
C GLN A 571 -6.68 14.09 14.78
N GLU A 572 -7.47 13.58 13.83
CA GLU A 572 -8.93 13.42 13.98
C GLU A 572 -9.28 12.42 15.08
N TYR A 573 -8.57 11.28 15.14
CA TYR A 573 -8.76 10.30 16.20
C TYR A 573 -8.48 10.90 17.58
N LEU A 574 -7.30 11.50 17.77
CA LEU A 574 -6.92 12.13 19.04
C LEU A 574 -7.83 13.31 19.40
N ALA A 575 -8.29 14.08 18.43
CA ALA A 575 -9.30 15.11 18.66
C ALA A 575 -10.64 14.50 19.12
N GLY A 576 -11.05 13.38 18.53
CA GLY A 576 -12.23 12.60 18.93
C GLY A 576 -12.10 12.04 20.34
N VAL A 577 -10.93 11.50 20.71
CA VAL A 577 -10.62 11.06 22.07
C VAL A 577 -10.86 12.19 23.06
N TYR A 578 -10.33 13.39 22.80
CA TYR A 578 -10.54 14.54 23.67
C TYR A 578 -12.02 14.95 23.75
N LEU A 579 -12.72 14.99 22.62
CA LEU A 579 -14.15 15.30 22.58
C LEU A 579 -14.97 14.32 23.42
N GLY A 580 -14.67 13.02 23.35
CA GLY A 580 -15.32 11.97 24.16
C GLY A 580 -15.10 12.09 25.67
N THR A 581 -14.05 12.80 26.11
CA THR A 581 -13.82 13.06 27.55
C THR A 581 -14.63 14.21 28.13
N GLN A 582 -15.28 15.03 27.29
CA GLN A 582 -16.06 16.17 27.76
C GLN A 582 -17.34 15.73 28.49
N LEU A 583 -17.70 16.41 29.57
CA LEU A 583 -18.91 16.10 30.35
C LEU A 583 -20.19 16.29 29.55
N ASP A 584 -20.20 17.29 28.65
CA ASP A 584 -21.25 17.66 27.72
C ASP A 584 -20.95 17.16 26.29
N PHE A 585 -20.31 15.99 26.16
CA PHE A 585 -19.91 15.38 24.89
C PHE A 585 -20.99 15.46 23.81
N ALA A 586 -22.22 15.04 24.12
CA ALA A 586 -23.30 15.00 23.13
C ALA A 586 -23.69 16.41 22.62
N ASP A 587 -23.71 17.41 23.51
CA ASP A 587 -23.93 18.82 23.16
C ASP A 587 -22.83 19.37 22.28
N GLN A 588 -21.57 19.16 22.67
CA GLN A 588 -20.42 19.62 21.88
C GLN A 588 -20.37 18.94 20.51
N ALA A 589 -20.54 17.62 20.46
CA ALA A 589 -20.52 16.86 19.22
C ALA A 589 -21.62 17.33 18.24
N GLN A 590 -22.84 17.57 18.72
CA GLN A 590 -23.90 18.14 17.87
C GLN A 590 -23.54 19.55 17.37
N SER A 591 -23.00 20.42 18.23
CA SER A 591 -22.58 21.77 17.82
C SER A 591 -21.48 21.73 16.75
N TRP A 592 -20.55 20.79 16.83
CA TRP A 592 -19.54 20.58 15.79
C TRP A 592 -20.14 20.01 14.50
N ALA A 593 -21.06 19.06 14.61
CA ALA A 593 -21.78 18.50 13.47
C ALA A 593 -22.59 19.55 12.69
N GLU A 594 -23.12 20.57 13.39
CA GLU A 594 -23.88 21.67 12.78
C GLU A 594 -23.02 22.58 11.92
N LYS A 595 -21.75 22.75 12.28
CA LYS A 595 -20.84 23.69 11.60
C LYS A 595 -20.46 23.22 10.20
N ASP A 596 -20.02 21.96 10.07
CA ASP A 596 -19.55 21.40 8.81
C ASP A 596 -19.48 19.85 8.87
N VAL A 597 -19.65 19.19 7.72
CA VAL A 597 -19.53 17.73 7.58
C VAL A 597 -18.08 17.25 7.83
N GLY A 598 -17.08 18.12 7.62
CA GLY A 598 -15.66 17.83 7.86
C GLY A 598 -15.32 17.47 9.32
N TRP A 599 -16.18 17.78 10.29
CA TRP A 599 -15.99 17.39 11.70
C TRP A 599 -16.50 15.98 12.03
N TRP A 600 -17.21 15.33 11.10
CA TRP A 600 -17.89 14.06 11.39
C TRP A 600 -16.91 12.93 11.67
N SER A 601 -15.76 12.89 10.99
CA SER A 601 -14.71 11.92 11.26
C SER A 601 -14.27 11.96 12.73
N MET A 602 -14.03 13.17 13.27
CA MET A 602 -13.68 13.36 14.69
C MET A 602 -14.79 12.86 15.62
N ILE A 603 -16.07 13.15 15.29
CA ILE A 603 -17.22 12.73 16.10
C ILE A 603 -17.38 11.21 16.08
N LEU A 604 -17.25 10.57 14.91
CA LEU A 604 -17.33 9.12 14.76
C LEU A 604 -16.15 8.43 15.48
N PHE A 605 -14.94 8.99 15.42
CA PHE A 605 -13.83 8.50 16.24
C PHE A 605 -14.09 8.63 17.74
N ALA A 606 -14.74 9.70 18.19
CA ALA A 606 -15.14 9.84 19.59
C ALA A 606 -16.14 8.74 20.00
N VAL A 607 -17.14 8.45 19.15
CA VAL A 607 -18.11 7.36 19.36
C VAL A 607 -17.40 6.01 19.45
N GLU A 608 -16.57 5.69 18.45
CA GLU A 608 -15.84 4.41 18.43
C GLU A 608 -14.89 4.27 19.65
N HIS A 609 -14.17 5.32 20.02
CA HIS A 609 -13.29 5.30 21.20
C HIS A 609 -14.08 5.09 22.51
N LEU A 610 -15.22 5.78 22.67
CA LEU A 610 -16.10 5.58 23.82
C LEU A 610 -16.59 4.13 23.91
N VAL A 611 -16.96 3.54 22.79
CA VAL A 611 -17.53 2.18 22.72
C VAL A 611 -16.46 1.10 22.91
N TYR A 612 -15.41 1.14 22.11
CA TYR A 612 -14.44 0.04 22.02
C TYR A 612 -13.29 0.16 23.03
N VAL A 613 -12.87 1.37 23.38
CA VAL A 613 -11.75 1.59 24.30
C VAL A 613 -12.25 1.86 25.71
N GLN A 614 -13.12 2.86 25.90
CA GLN A 614 -13.60 3.25 27.23
C GLN A 614 -14.75 2.40 27.76
N LYS A 615 -15.37 1.54 26.94
CA LYS A 615 -16.52 0.70 27.29
C LYS A 615 -17.72 1.50 27.82
N ARG A 616 -17.98 2.67 27.23
CA ARG A 616 -19.07 3.62 27.56
C ARG A 616 -20.08 3.77 26.42
N PRO A 617 -20.84 2.72 26.06
CA PRO A 617 -21.79 2.78 24.93
C PRO A 617 -23.00 3.70 25.17
N LEU A 618 -23.36 3.97 26.43
CA LEU A 618 -24.48 4.87 26.76
C LEU A 618 -24.23 6.31 26.30
N ASP A 619 -22.98 6.78 26.33
CA ASP A 619 -22.64 8.13 25.86
C ASP A 619 -22.79 8.26 24.34
N ALA A 620 -22.50 7.20 23.60
CA ALA A 620 -22.77 7.12 22.16
C ALA A 620 -24.28 7.12 21.89
N LEU A 621 -25.08 6.33 22.63
CA LEU A 621 -26.54 6.32 22.51
C LEU A 621 -27.16 7.69 22.81
N ASN A 622 -26.64 8.41 23.81
CA ASN A 622 -27.08 9.77 24.13
C ASN A 622 -26.86 10.73 22.96
N LEU A 623 -25.69 10.68 22.32
CA LEU A 623 -25.41 11.46 21.11
C LEU A 623 -26.35 11.06 19.95
N ILE A 624 -26.53 9.77 19.68
CA ILE A 624 -27.40 9.28 18.60
C ILE A 624 -28.85 9.75 18.83
N SER A 625 -29.35 9.68 20.06
CA SER A 625 -30.69 10.18 20.41
C SER A 625 -30.84 11.68 20.21
N LYS A 626 -29.77 12.44 20.42
CA LYS A 626 -29.73 13.89 20.22
C LYS A 626 -29.68 14.28 18.74
N LEU A 627 -28.90 13.57 17.93
CA LEU A 627 -28.81 13.76 16.48
C LEU A 627 -30.09 13.31 15.76
N CYS A 628 -30.79 12.30 16.30
CA CYS A 628 -32.05 11.80 15.75
C CYS A 628 -33.18 11.99 16.78
N PRO A 629 -33.70 13.21 16.98
CA PRO A 629 -34.76 13.48 17.95
C PRO A 629 -36.10 12.82 17.57
N GLN A 630 -37.07 12.84 18.49
CA GLN A 630 -38.43 12.33 18.22
C GLN A 630 -39.17 13.17 17.16
N ALA A 631 -38.92 14.48 17.13
CA ALA A 631 -39.48 15.38 16.13
C ALA A 631 -39.04 14.97 14.71
N ASN A 632 -39.87 15.28 13.71
CA ASN A 632 -39.50 15.07 12.31
C ASN A 632 -38.40 16.07 11.91
N PRO A 633 -37.45 15.69 11.04
CA PRO A 633 -36.51 16.63 10.43
C PRO A 633 -37.26 17.72 9.63
N GLU A 634 -36.90 18.99 9.81
CA GLU A 634 -37.54 20.13 9.12
C GLU A 634 -36.58 20.86 8.17
N SER A 635 -35.27 20.69 8.37
CA SER A 635 -34.21 21.33 7.60
C SER A 635 -33.22 20.33 6.98
N LEU A 636 -32.41 20.78 6.02
CA LEU A 636 -31.30 19.99 5.47
C LEU A 636 -30.28 19.59 6.55
N THR A 637 -30.09 20.45 7.56
CA THR A 637 -29.20 20.16 8.70
C THR A 637 -29.75 19.01 9.54
N ASP A 638 -31.06 18.98 9.81
CA ASP A 638 -31.69 17.88 10.54
C ASP A 638 -31.57 16.55 9.79
N TRP A 639 -31.74 16.57 8.46
CA TRP A 639 -31.53 15.38 7.62
C TRP A 639 -30.07 14.91 7.64
N ARG A 640 -29.11 15.84 7.68
CA ARG A 640 -27.69 15.50 7.88
C ARG A 640 -27.43 14.91 9.27
N PHE A 641 -28.09 15.39 10.32
CA PHE A 641 -28.00 14.76 11.65
C PHE A 641 -28.58 13.36 11.68
N VAL A 642 -29.69 13.10 10.97
CA VAL A 642 -30.22 11.73 10.79
C VAL A 642 -29.18 10.83 10.13
N TRP A 643 -28.51 11.31 9.07
CA TRP A 643 -27.44 10.56 8.43
C TRP A 643 -26.28 10.29 9.40
N LEU A 644 -25.76 11.31 10.10
CA LEU A 644 -24.70 11.13 11.10
C LEU A 644 -25.11 10.20 12.24
N ALA A 645 -26.37 10.23 12.68
CA ALA A 645 -26.90 9.31 13.67
C ALA A 645 -26.85 7.86 13.18
N GLY A 646 -27.13 7.63 11.89
CA GLY A 646 -26.97 6.34 11.22
C GLY A 646 -25.52 5.85 11.24
N GLU A 647 -24.57 6.70 10.83
CA GLU A 647 -23.13 6.37 10.85
C GLU A 647 -22.65 6.10 12.30
N ALA A 648 -23.04 6.92 13.27
CA ALA A 648 -22.70 6.74 14.67
C ALA A 648 -23.28 5.44 15.27
N LEU A 649 -24.51 5.06 14.86
CA LEU A 649 -25.13 3.81 15.27
C LEU A 649 -24.44 2.60 14.64
N VAL A 650 -23.96 2.71 13.39
CA VAL A 650 -23.09 1.70 12.78
C VAL A 650 -21.78 1.57 13.56
N SER A 651 -21.13 2.68 13.92
CA SER A 651 -19.92 2.68 14.75
C SER A 651 -20.14 2.11 16.15
N LEU A 652 -21.33 2.27 16.74
CA LEU A 652 -21.70 1.65 18.02
C LEU A 652 -21.91 0.13 17.89
N GLY A 653 -22.44 -0.30 16.74
CA GLY A 653 -22.87 -1.65 16.47
C GLY A 653 -24.32 -1.89 16.93
N ARG A 654 -25.15 -2.43 16.02
CA ARG A 654 -26.59 -2.62 16.25
C ARG A 654 -26.89 -3.54 17.45
N GLU A 655 -26.21 -4.67 17.54
CA GLU A 655 -26.41 -5.62 18.65
C GLU A 655 -26.21 -4.94 20.01
N ARG A 656 -25.10 -4.21 20.17
CA ARG A 656 -24.79 -3.47 21.40
C ARG A 656 -25.75 -2.32 21.66
N ALA A 657 -26.28 -1.67 20.62
CA ALA A 657 -27.33 -0.67 20.78
C ALA A 657 -28.64 -1.32 21.27
N GLU A 658 -28.99 -2.49 20.74
CA GLU A 658 -30.24 -3.20 21.03
C GLU A 658 -30.22 -3.99 22.37
N ASP A 659 -29.12 -3.94 23.14
CA ASP A 659 -29.00 -4.50 24.49
C ASP A 659 -29.95 -3.87 25.54
N SER A 660 -30.66 -2.79 25.17
CA SER A 660 -31.64 -2.11 26.03
C SER A 660 -32.90 -1.73 25.25
N GLU A 661 -34.06 -1.67 25.93
CA GLU A 661 -35.33 -1.27 25.31
C GLU A 661 -35.23 0.12 24.65
N TRP A 662 -34.56 1.07 25.31
CA TRP A 662 -34.33 2.41 24.77
C TRP A 662 -33.49 2.39 23.49
N GLY A 663 -32.45 1.55 23.45
CA GLY A 663 -31.61 1.42 22.27
C GLY A 663 -32.30 0.69 21.11
N VAL A 664 -33.20 -0.26 21.39
CA VAL A 664 -34.09 -0.86 20.37
C VAL A 664 -35.02 0.21 19.76
N GLU A 665 -35.68 1.01 20.59
CA GLU A 665 -36.55 2.10 20.11
C GLU A 665 -35.75 3.11 19.27
N LEU A 666 -34.58 3.52 19.75
CA LEU A 666 -33.73 4.48 19.06
C LEU A 666 -33.21 3.93 17.72
N THR A 667 -32.80 2.67 17.67
CA THR A 667 -32.37 2.01 16.44
C THR A 667 -33.50 1.96 15.43
N GLY A 668 -34.72 1.61 15.86
CA GLY A 668 -35.92 1.65 15.03
C GLY A 668 -36.19 3.04 14.47
N ARG A 669 -36.10 4.08 15.32
CA ARG A 669 -36.27 5.49 14.93
C ARG A 669 -35.24 5.93 13.89
N VAL A 670 -33.96 5.64 14.10
CA VAL A 670 -32.88 5.98 13.15
C VAL A 670 -33.12 5.30 11.80
N ARG A 671 -33.44 4.00 11.78
CA ARG A 671 -33.73 3.26 10.54
C ARG A 671 -34.92 3.84 9.77
N GLN A 672 -36.00 4.18 10.47
CA GLN A 672 -37.17 4.82 9.86
C GLN A 672 -36.84 6.20 9.29
N ARG A 673 -36.00 6.98 9.97
CA ARG A 673 -35.58 8.30 9.52
C ARG A 673 -34.63 8.23 8.32
N LEU A 674 -33.72 7.25 8.29
CA LEU A 674 -32.87 7.00 7.13
C LEU A 674 -33.70 6.58 5.91
N ASP A 675 -34.69 5.71 6.07
CA ASP A 675 -35.64 5.39 5.00
C ASP A 675 -36.34 6.65 4.47
N ALA A 676 -36.91 7.47 5.36
CA ALA A 676 -37.56 8.73 4.96
C ALA A 676 -36.60 9.69 4.25
N LEU A 677 -35.32 9.75 4.65
CA LEU A 677 -34.28 10.55 4.00
C LEU A 677 -34.08 10.09 2.55
N LEU A 678 -33.97 8.78 2.32
CA LEU A 678 -33.79 8.20 0.98
C LEU A 678 -35.04 8.38 0.12
N ALA A 679 -36.23 8.20 0.69
CA ALA A 679 -37.51 8.32 -0.02
C ALA A 679 -37.83 9.76 -0.44
N THR A 680 -37.50 10.75 0.40
CA THR A 680 -37.78 12.17 0.11
C THR A 680 -36.73 12.82 -0.79
N GLY A 681 -35.52 12.27 -0.86
CA GLY A 681 -34.46 12.77 -1.76
C GLY A 681 -33.88 14.13 -1.37
N GLN A 682 -34.04 14.56 -0.11
CA GLN A 682 -33.71 15.92 0.35
C GLN A 682 -32.21 16.25 0.32
N LEU A 683 -31.35 15.26 0.57
CA LEU A 683 -29.89 15.42 0.54
C LEU A 683 -29.31 15.16 -0.85
N ARG A 684 -28.05 15.54 -1.08
CA ARG A 684 -27.36 15.30 -2.36
C ARG A 684 -27.10 13.81 -2.61
N PRO A 685 -26.91 13.37 -3.87
CA PRO A 685 -26.68 11.96 -4.20
C PRO A 685 -25.57 11.27 -3.38
N ILE A 686 -24.41 11.92 -3.18
CA ILE A 686 -23.32 11.38 -2.37
C ILE A 686 -23.72 11.18 -0.90
N GLU A 687 -24.48 12.12 -0.34
CA GLU A 687 -24.97 12.09 1.05
C GLU A 687 -26.02 10.97 1.20
N ARG A 688 -26.95 10.83 0.24
CA ARG A 688 -27.92 9.74 0.21
C ARG A 688 -27.26 8.37 0.04
N ALA A 689 -26.21 8.30 -0.78
CA ALA A 689 -25.45 7.07 -0.97
C ALA A 689 -24.78 6.61 0.34
N ALA A 690 -24.27 7.55 1.14
CA ALA A 690 -23.73 7.24 2.46
C ALA A 690 -24.81 6.80 3.44
N ALA A 691 -25.93 7.52 3.53
CA ALA A 691 -27.09 7.12 4.33
C ALA A 691 -27.62 5.72 3.93
N GLY A 692 -27.62 5.39 2.64
CA GLY A 692 -27.98 4.06 2.14
C GLY A 692 -27.04 2.94 2.58
N ARG A 693 -25.73 3.21 2.69
CA ARG A 693 -24.74 2.25 3.24
C ARG A 693 -24.88 2.07 4.74
N ALA A 694 -25.17 3.15 5.48
CA ALA A 694 -25.49 3.05 6.91
C ALA A 694 -26.74 2.18 7.12
N LEU A 695 -27.78 2.42 6.33
CA LEU A 695 -29.02 1.64 6.38
C LEU A 695 -28.81 0.16 6.03
N ALA A 696 -27.91 -0.14 5.07
CA ALA A 696 -27.54 -1.51 4.72
C ALA A 696 -26.98 -2.29 5.92
N GLN A 697 -26.11 -1.64 6.70
CA GLN A 697 -25.44 -2.25 7.86
C GLN A 697 -26.38 -2.38 9.08
N LEU A 698 -27.34 -1.45 9.23
CA LEU A 698 -28.35 -1.50 10.28
C LEU A 698 -29.52 -2.45 9.96
N GLY A 699 -29.58 -2.94 8.72
CA GLY A 699 -30.71 -3.69 8.18
C GLY A 699 -31.72 -2.76 7.51
N ASP A 700 -31.79 -2.84 6.18
CA ASP A 700 -32.65 -1.98 5.37
C ASP A 700 -34.13 -2.39 5.53
N PRO A 701 -35.01 -1.54 6.11
CA PRO A 701 -36.41 -1.88 6.33
C PRO A 701 -37.28 -1.68 5.08
N ARG A 702 -36.73 -1.14 3.99
CA ARG A 702 -37.50 -0.79 2.79
C ARG A 702 -38.02 -2.06 2.10
N PRO A 703 -39.31 -2.13 1.76
CA PRO A 703 -39.87 -3.27 1.05
C PRO A 703 -39.22 -3.49 -0.32
N GLY A 704 -39.04 -4.75 -0.71
CA GLY A 704 -38.54 -5.14 -2.02
C GLY A 704 -37.01 -5.12 -2.16
N ILE A 705 -36.27 -5.00 -1.06
CA ILE A 705 -34.80 -4.84 -1.05
C ILE A 705 -34.10 -5.99 -0.31
N GLY A 706 -34.72 -6.46 0.78
CA GLY A 706 -34.15 -7.46 1.68
C GLY A 706 -34.61 -8.89 1.38
N THR A 707 -34.79 -9.66 2.43
CA THR A 707 -35.15 -11.07 2.39
C THR A 707 -36.28 -11.37 3.38
N ASN A 708 -37.06 -12.41 3.10
CA ASN A 708 -38.16 -12.88 3.93
C ASN A 708 -37.89 -14.32 4.39
N LEU A 709 -38.03 -14.58 5.69
CA LEU A 709 -37.93 -15.93 6.25
C LEU A 709 -39.29 -16.64 6.15
N ARG A 710 -39.35 -17.76 5.43
CA ARG A 710 -40.55 -18.61 5.39
C ARG A 710 -40.70 -19.42 6.68
N PRO A 711 -41.93 -19.87 7.01
CA PRO A 711 -42.17 -20.75 8.16
C PRO A 711 -41.40 -22.08 8.14
N ASP A 712 -41.00 -22.55 6.96
CA ASP A 712 -40.19 -23.77 6.76
C ASP A 712 -38.68 -23.54 6.96
N GLY A 713 -38.27 -22.32 7.31
CA GLY A 713 -36.88 -21.95 7.54
C GLY A 713 -36.13 -21.47 6.30
N LEU A 714 -36.74 -21.54 5.10
CA LEU A 714 -36.10 -21.07 3.87
C LEU A 714 -36.15 -19.53 3.78
N VAL A 715 -35.00 -18.90 3.52
CA VAL A 715 -34.91 -17.47 3.27
C VAL A 715 -35.12 -17.21 1.78
N LEU A 716 -36.12 -16.40 1.43
CA LEU A 716 -36.43 -16.01 0.05
C LEU A 716 -36.18 -14.51 -0.17
N PRO A 717 -35.88 -14.10 -1.42
CA PRO A 717 -35.77 -12.69 -1.75
C PRO A 717 -37.12 -11.98 -1.54
N ASP A 718 -37.09 -10.81 -0.89
CA ASP A 718 -38.27 -9.94 -0.80
C ASP A 718 -38.41 -9.13 -2.09
N ILE A 719 -39.29 -9.54 -3.01
CA ILE A 719 -39.47 -8.88 -4.30
C ILE A 719 -40.72 -8.01 -4.29
N GLN A 720 -40.52 -6.69 -4.44
CA GLN A 720 -41.61 -5.77 -4.68
C GLN A 720 -41.77 -5.51 -6.17
N TRP A 721 -42.99 -5.67 -6.69
CA TRP A 721 -43.31 -5.41 -8.09
C TRP A 721 -43.72 -3.95 -8.32
N GLY A 722 -43.39 -3.42 -9.51
CA GLY A 722 -43.95 -2.18 -10.03
C GLY A 722 -45.40 -2.34 -10.48
N GLU A 723 -45.98 -1.27 -11.03
CA GLU A 723 -47.33 -1.35 -11.62
C GLU A 723 -47.34 -2.19 -12.90
N ILE A 724 -48.53 -2.69 -13.27
CA ILE A 724 -48.71 -3.53 -14.46
C ILE A 724 -48.51 -2.70 -15.73
N VAL A 725 -47.67 -3.21 -16.64
CA VAL A 725 -47.63 -2.75 -18.03
C VAL A 725 -48.72 -3.49 -18.81
N PRO A 726 -49.77 -2.82 -19.31
CA PRO A 726 -50.86 -3.48 -20.03
C PRO A 726 -50.43 -3.97 -21.42
N ALA A 727 -51.11 -5.01 -21.90
CA ALA A 727 -50.95 -5.48 -23.28
C ALA A 727 -51.53 -4.45 -24.26
N ARG A 728 -50.64 -3.77 -25.01
CA ARG A 728 -50.97 -2.81 -26.08
C ARG A 728 -49.69 -2.48 -26.87
N THR A 729 -49.82 -1.59 -27.86
CA THR A 729 -48.71 -1.09 -28.65
C THR A 729 -48.00 0.08 -27.96
N TYR A 730 -46.66 0.03 -27.92
CA TYR A 730 -45.78 1.05 -27.34
C TYR A 730 -44.68 1.48 -28.31
N LYS A 731 -43.96 2.56 -27.99
CA LYS A 731 -42.74 2.95 -28.70
C LYS A 731 -41.55 2.07 -28.25
N PHE A 732 -40.78 1.57 -29.20
CA PHE A 732 -39.55 0.82 -28.98
C PHE A 732 -38.51 1.24 -30.03
N GLY A 733 -37.42 1.87 -29.59
CA GLY A 733 -36.52 2.63 -30.43
C GLY A 733 -37.27 3.68 -31.26
N ASN A 734 -37.07 3.64 -32.58
CA ASN A 734 -37.79 4.49 -33.55
C ASN A 734 -39.03 3.80 -34.15
N LYS A 735 -39.46 2.67 -33.60
CA LYS A 735 -40.59 1.86 -34.09
C LYS A 735 -41.65 1.69 -33.01
N THR A 736 -42.75 1.03 -33.37
CA THR A 736 -43.76 0.55 -32.43
C THR A 736 -43.62 -0.95 -32.20
N PHE A 737 -43.87 -1.41 -30.98
CA PHE A 737 -43.86 -2.82 -30.61
C PHE A 737 -45.13 -3.18 -29.84
N GLU A 738 -45.68 -4.37 -30.11
CA GLU A 738 -46.89 -4.87 -29.46
C GLU A 738 -46.52 -5.77 -28.27
N ILE A 739 -46.85 -5.32 -27.06
CA ILE A 739 -46.81 -6.16 -25.86
C ILE A 739 -48.04 -7.07 -25.87
N LYS A 740 -47.82 -8.38 -26.03
CA LYS A 740 -48.91 -9.37 -26.19
C LYS A 740 -49.66 -9.69 -24.91
N GLY A 741 -49.01 -9.55 -23.75
CA GLY A 741 -49.57 -9.90 -22.45
C GLY A 741 -49.07 -8.94 -21.37
N PRO A 742 -49.91 -8.63 -20.36
CA PRO A 742 -49.50 -7.73 -19.29
C PRO A 742 -48.42 -8.35 -18.41
N TYR A 743 -47.48 -7.52 -17.96
CA TYR A 743 -46.34 -7.93 -17.15
C TYR A 743 -46.00 -6.87 -16.10
N GLN A 744 -45.21 -7.26 -15.10
CA GLN A 744 -44.65 -6.36 -14.09
C GLN A 744 -43.13 -6.55 -14.04
N LEU A 745 -42.40 -5.46 -13.80
CA LEU A 745 -40.98 -5.53 -13.45
C LEU A 745 -40.82 -5.46 -11.94
N SER A 746 -39.76 -6.07 -11.41
CA SER A 746 -39.34 -5.78 -10.04
C SER A 746 -39.02 -4.28 -9.92
N ARG A 747 -39.45 -3.69 -8.81
CA ARG A 747 -39.32 -2.26 -8.52
C ARG A 747 -37.88 -1.78 -8.59
N TYR A 748 -36.99 -2.62 -8.10
CA TYR A 748 -35.55 -2.42 -8.07
C TYR A 748 -34.83 -3.52 -8.86
N PRO A 749 -33.58 -3.29 -9.28
CA PRO A 749 -32.64 -4.36 -9.60
C PRO A 749 -32.51 -5.35 -8.44
N VAL A 750 -32.23 -6.61 -8.74
CA VAL A 750 -32.00 -7.65 -7.72
C VAL A 750 -30.80 -7.25 -6.87
N THR A 751 -30.99 -7.19 -5.56
CA THR A 751 -29.94 -6.80 -4.61
C THR A 751 -29.00 -7.95 -4.30
N TYR A 752 -27.85 -7.63 -3.69
CA TYR A 752 -26.93 -8.64 -3.19
C TYR A 752 -27.60 -9.62 -2.25
N ALA A 753 -28.34 -9.12 -1.26
CA ALA A 753 -29.03 -9.97 -0.27
C ALA A 753 -30.08 -10.88 -0.92
N GLN A 754 -30.81 -10.37 -1.91
CA GLN A 754 -31.80 -11.17 -2.64
C GLN A 754 -31.15 -12.29 -3.46
N PHE A 755 -30.04 -12.00 -4.15
CA PHE A 755 -29.31 -13.02 -4.89
C PHE A 755 -28.67 -14.06 -3.93
N ASP A 756 -28.16 -13.60 -2.79
CA ASP A 756 -27.49 -14.46 -1.81
C ASP A 756 -28.44 -15.53 -1.24
N CYS A 757 -29.76 -15.32 -1.24
CA CYS A 757 -30.73 -16.38 -0.90
C CYS A 757 -30.54 -17.65 -1.75
N PHE A 758 -30.24 -17.50 -3.05
CA PHE A 758 -30.00 -18.65 -3.95
C PHE A 758 -28.71 -19.39 -3.58
N VAL A 759 -27.70 -18.64 -3.17
CA VAL A 759 -26.39 -19.17 -2.77
C VAL A 759 -26.48 -19.90 -1.43
N GLN A 760 -27.06 -19.24 -0.42
CA GLN A 760 -27.19 -19.76 0.94
C GLN A 760 -28.17 -20.92 1.05
N ALA A 761 -29.10 -21.07 0.09
CA ALA A 761 -29.97 -22.25 0.02
C ALA A 761 -29.22 -23.56 -0.26
N GLY A 762 -27.93 -23.51 -0.65
CA GLY A 762 -27.15 -24.67 -1.09
C GLY A 762 -27.59 -25.23 -2.45
N ASP A 763 -28.53 -24.55 -3.10
CA ASP A 763 -29.10 -24.92 -4.40
C ASP A 763 -28.23 -24.44 -5.57
N PHE A 764 -27.31 -23.51 -5.35
CA PHE A 764 -26.55 -22.87 -6.43
C PHE A 764 -25.79 -23.86 -7.32
N ASP A 765 -25.19 -24.90 -6.72
CA ASP A 765 -24.44 -25.91 -7.46
C ASP A 765 -25.31 -27.03 -8.05
N ASP A 766 -26.63 -27.02 -7.76
CA ASP A 766 -27.56 -28.03 -8.25
C ASP A 766 -27.69 -27.95 -9.78
N PRO A 767 -27.35 -29.03 -10.53
CA PRO A 767 -27.41 -29.06 -11.99
C PRO A 767 -28.78 -28.68 -12.58
N ARG A 768 -29.89 -28.82 -11.83
CA ARG A 768 -31.24 -28.50 -12.29
C ARG A 768 -31.38 -27.04 -12.76
N TRP A 769 -30.72 -26.09 -12.09
CA TRP A 769 -30.83 -24.67 -12.45
C TRP A 769 -30.00 -24.28 -13.68
N TRP A 770 -29.07 -25.15 -14.06
CA TRP A 770 -28.13 -24.95 -15.17
C TRP A 770 -28.48 -25.81 -16.39
N GLN A 771 -29.62 -26.52 -16.35
CA GLN A 771 -30.15 -27.22 -17.51
C GLN A 771 -30.28 -26.22 -18.67
N ASP A 772 -29.92 -26.66 -19.88
CA ASP A 772 -29.89 -25.87 -21.12
C ASP A 772 -28.77 -24.79 -21.19
N MET A 773 -27.82 -24.78 -20.26
CA MET A 773 -26.63 -23.91 -20.31
C MET A 773 -25.40 -24.72 -20.78
N PRO A 774 -24.40 -24.08 -21.42
CA PRO A 774 -23.19 -24.80 -21.85
C PRO A 774 -22.45 -25.43 -20.66
N PRO A 775 -21.74 -26.55 -20.84
CA PRO A 775 -20.90 -27.16 -19.80
C PRO A 775 -19.83 -26.20 -19.28
N GLU A 776 -19.43 -26.37 -18.01
CA GLU A 776 -18.49 -25.47 -17.32
C GLU A 776 -17.11 -25.38 -18.01
N GLU A 777 -16.62 -26.48 -18.59
CA GLU A 777 -15.36 -26.54 -19.37
C GLU A 777 -15.51 -25.99 -20.80
N GLU A 778 -16.73 -25.93 -21.32
CA GLU A 778 -17.04 -25.48 -22.69
C GLU A 778 -17.55 -24.03 -22.74
N ALA A 779 -17.64 -23.35 -21.58
CA ALA A 779 -17.94 -21.93 -21.49
C ALA A 779 -16.82 -21.07 -22.12
N TYR A 780 -16.92 -20.90 -23.43
CA TYR A 780 -16.16 -19.94 -24.26
C TYR A 780 -14.64 -20.12 -24.31
N GLY A 781 -14.12 -21.30 -23.98
CA GLY A 781 -12.67 -21.57 -23.98
C GLY A 781 -11.90 -20.63 -23.04
N THR A 782 -12.50 -20.27 -21.91
CA THR A 782 -11.90 -19.39 -20.89
C THR A 782 -11.75 -20.11 -19.56
N THR A 783 -11.01 -19.51 -18.64
CA THR A 783 -10.97 -19.89 -17.23
C THR A 783 -12.22 -19.48 -16.43
N TYR A 784 -13.28 -18.95 -17.07
CA TYR A 784 -14.50 -18.52 -16.38
C TYR A 784 -15.42 -19.70 -16.09
N LYS A 785 -15.69 -19.94 -14.82
CA LYS A 785 -16.56 -21.01 -14.33
C LYS A 785 -17.98 -20.48 -14.08
N LEU A 786 -18.98 -21.11 -14.71
CA LEU A 786 -20.40 -20.71 -14.61
C LEU A 786 -20.91 -20.72 -13.15
N ARG A 787 -20.45 -21.70 -12.37
CA ARG A 787 -20.82 -21.92 -10.98
C ARG A 787 -19.79 -21.36 -9.99
N GLU A 788 -18.91 -20.48 -10.45
CA GLU A 788 -18.04 -19.72 -9.56
C GLU A 788 -18.61 -18.31 -9.37
N ILE A 789 -18.91 -17.99 -8.12
CA ILE A 789 -19.47 -16.70 -7.75
C ILE A 789 -18.31 -15.73 -7.54
N SER A 790 -18.29 -14.66 -8.33
CA SER A 790 -17.37 -13.55 -8.09
C SER A 790 -17.74 -12.82 -6.80
N GLU A 791 -16.73 -12.43 -6.01
CA GLU A 791 -16.93 -11.53 -4.88
C GLU A 791 -17.55 -10.21 -5.34
N GLN A 792 -18.53 -9.72 -4.57
CA GLN A 792 -19.11 -8.41 -4.81
C GLN A 792 -18.08 -7.32 -4.49
N ALA A 793 -17.82 -6.44 -5.45
CA ALA A 793 -16.88 -5.32 -5.32
C ALA A 793 -17.34 -4.28 -4.28
N PHE A 794 -18.66 -4.10 -4.14
CA PHE A 794 -19.27 -3.16 -3.20
C PHE A 794 -20.22 -3.93 -2.26
N PRO A 795 -19.72 -4.56 -1.18
CA PRO A 795 -20.41 -5.62 -0.43
C PRO A 795 -21.50 -5.10 0.53
N TYR A 796 -22.47 -4.32 0.03
CA TYR A 796 -23.64 -3.89 0.79
C TYR A 796 -24.88 -4.68 0.38
N ALA A 797 -25.63 -5.17 1.37
CA ALA A 797 -26.81 -6.03 1.20
C ALA A 797 -27.88 -5.43 0.27
N ASN A 798 -28.08 -4.11 0.31
CA ASN A 798 -29.10 -3.38 -0.44
C ASN A 798 -28.58 -2.77 -1.77
N HIS A 799 -27.33 -3.02 -2.15
CA HIS A 799 -26.81 -2.66 -3.47
C HIS A 799 -27.25 -3.70 -4.52
N PRO A 800 -27.35 -3.36 -5.81
CA PRO A 800 -27.56 -4.34 -6.88
C PRO A 800 -26.51 -5.43 -6.84
N ARG A 801 -26.91 -6.68 -7.10
CA ARG A 801 -25.98 -7.77 -7.35
C ARG A 801 -25.24 -7.49 -8.65
N GLU A 802 -23.99 -7.04 -8.53
CA GLU A 802 -23.07 -6.88 -9.65
C GLU A 802 -22.17 -8.13 -9.81
N ARG A 803 -21.33 -8.15 -10.85
CA ARG A 803 -20.48 -9.32 -11.18
C ARG A 803 -21.27 -10.61 -11.27
N VAL A 804 -22.43 -10.52 -11.92
CA VAL A 804 -23.30 -11.66 -12.22
C VAL A 804 -23.37 -11.87 -13.72
N SER A 805 -23.18 -13.12 -14.17
CA SER A 805 -23.36 -13.47 -15.57
C SER A 805 -24.84 -13.56 -15.93
N TRP A 806 -25.14 -13.50 -17.22
CA TRP A 806 -26.50 -13.74 -17.72
C TRP A 806 -27.00 -15.14 -17.32
N TYR A 807 -26.12 -16.15 -17.35
CA TYR A 807 -26.43 -17.52 -16.96
C TYR A 807 -26.79 -17.64 -15.49
N GLN A 808 -26.00 -17.04 -14.60
CA GLN A 808 -26.30 -16.97 -13.17
C GLN A 808 -27.65 -16.27 -12.91
N ALA A 809 -27.95 -15.20 -13.64
CA ALA A 809 -29.22 -14.49 -13.52
C ALA A 809 -30.42 -15.33 -14.02
N MET A 810 -30.25 -16.11 -15.09
CA MET A 810 -31.26 -17.06 -15.57
C MET A 810 -31.46 -18.23 -14.61
N ALA A 811 -30.37 -18.78 -14.04
CA ALA A 811 -30.43 -19.84 -13.03
C ALA A 811 -31.16 -19.37 -11.77
N PHE A 812 -30.90 -18.14 -11.32
CA PHE A 812 -31.63 -17.50 -10.23
C PHE A 812 -33.14 -17.40 -10.53
N CYS A 813 -33.53 -17.01 -11.75
CA CYS A 813 -34.94 -16.98 -12.14
C CYS A 813 -35.58 -18.38 -12.12
N LYS A 814 -34.89 -19.40 -12.64
CA LYS A 814 -35.36 -20.81 -12.62
C LYS A 814 -35.55 -21.30 -11.18
N TRP A 815 -34.57 -21.05 -10.30
CA TRP A 815 -34.63 -21.39 -8.88
C TRP A 815 -35.79 -20.69 -8.17
N LEU A 816 -35.97 -19.39 -8.40
CA LEU A 816 -37.02 -18.63 -7.73
C LEU A 816 -38.42 -19.07 -8.16
N ASN A 817 -38.62 -19.45 -9.43
CA ASN A 817 -39.87 -20.05 -9.90
C ASN A 817 -40.21 -21.33 -9.13
N ASP A 818 -39.24 -22.24 -8.96
CA ASP A 818 -39.45 -23.48 -8.20
C ASP A 818 -39.85 -23.20 -6.74
N LYS A 819 -39.23 -22.21 -6.10
CA LYS A 819 -39.53 -21.89 -4.70
C LYS A 819 -40.88 -21.20 -4.49
N LEU A 820 -41.35 -20.43 -5.47
CA LEU A 820 -42.60 -19.69 -5.39
C LEU A 820 -43.82 -20.47 -5.93
N GLY A 821 -43.59 -21.53 -6.72
CA GLY A 821 -44.62 -22.39 -7.28
C GLY A 821 -45.12 -21.96 -8.66
N ASP A 822 -45.97 -22.80 -9.27
CA ASP A 822 -46.32 -22.75 -10.69
C ASP A 822 -47.17 -21.54 -11.11
N ASP A 823 -47.77 -20.81 -10.17
CA ASP A 823 -48.67 -19.68 -10.43
C ASP A 823 -47.91 -18.38 -10.79
N ILE A 824 -46.58 -18.37 -10.71
CA ILE A 824 -45.74 -17.19 -10.97
C ILE A 824 -44.66 -17.56 -11.99
N GLN A 825 -44.60 -16.81 -13.09
CA GLN A 825 -43.53 -16.95 -14.08
C GLN A 825 -42.56 -15.77 -14.04
N ILE A 826 -41.45 -15.97 -13.34
CA ILE A 826 -40.33 -15.03 -13.21
C ILE A 826 -39.27 -15.30 -14.27
N ASN A 827 -38.79 -14.24 -14.90
CA ASN A 827 -37.69 -14.29 -15.87
C ASN A 827 -36.86 -12.99 -15.84
N LEU A 828 -35.80 -12.95 -16.63
CA LEU A 828 -35.22 -11.68 -17.07
C LEU A 828 -36.18 -10.96 -18.02
N PRO A 829 -36.26 -9.62 -17.97
CA PRO A 829 -37.05 -8.87 -18.94
C PRO A 829 -36.52 -9.12 -20.35
N HIS A 830 -37.42 -9.24 -21.31
CA HIS A 830 -37.05 -9.10 -22.70
C HIS A 830 -36.71 -7.62 -23.00
N GLU A 831 -35.84 -7.37 -23.97
CA GLU A 831 -35.30 -6.02 -24.24
C GLU A 831 -36.39 -4.99 -24.56
N ASP A 832 -37.45 -5.39 -25.25
CA ASP A 832 -38.64 -4.59 -25.51
C ASP A 832 -39.42 -4.29 -24.23
N GLN A 833 -39.64 -5.28 -23.36
CA GLN A 833 -40.36 -5.14 -22.09
C GLN A 833 -39.64 -4.16 -21.19
N TRP A 834 -38.32 -4.24 -21.15
CA TRP A 834 -37.47 -3.33 -20.39
C TRP A 834 -37.58 -1.89 -20.93
N GLU A 835 -37.38 -1.69 -22.23
CA GLU A 835 -37.40 -0.36 -22.83
C GLU A 835 -38.79 0.27 -22.75
N VAL A 836 -39.85 -0.51 -22.99
CA VAL A 836 -41.24 -0.08 -22.81
C VAL A 836 -41.52 0.31 -21.37
N ALA A 837 -41.00 -0.41 -20.38
CA ALA A 837 -41.18 -0.03 -18.99
C ALA A 837 -40.48 1.30 -18.67
N ALA A 838 -39.25 1.51 -19.15
CA ALA A 838 -38.51 2.75 -18.95
C ALA A 838 -39.13 3.95 -19.67
N ARG A 839 -39.63 3.76 -20.91
CA ARG A 839 -40.16 4.85 -21.75
C ARG A 839 -41.66 5.07 -21.62
N TYR A 840 -42.39 4.04 -21.19
CA TYR A 840 -43.85 3.98 -21.17
C TYR A 840 -44.51 4.45 -22.48
N ASP A 841 -45.62 5.19 -22.43
CA ASP A 841 -46.41 5.55 -23.61
C ASP A 841 -45.97 6.84 -24.31
N ASP A 842 -45.22 7.71 -23.64
CA ASP A 842 -44.75 8.98 -24.23
C ASP A 842 -43.44 8.84 -25.02
N GLY A 843 -42.64 7.80 -24.77
CA GLY A 843 -41.37 7.59 -25.45
C GLY A 843 -40.24 8.48 -24.92
N ARG A 844 -40.29 8.86 -23.64
CA ARG A 844 -39.28 9.66 -22.96
C ARG A 844 -37.84 9.13 -23.11
N LEU A 845 -36.86 10.04 -23.10
CA LEU A 845 -35.43 9.68 -23.23
C LEU A 845 -34.86 9.01 -21.98
N TYR A 846 -35.30 9.42 -20.80
CA TYR A 846 -34.95 8.87 -19.49
C TYR A 846 -36.23 8.46 -18.74
N PRO A 847 -36.18 7.54 -17.77
CA PRO A 847 -37.36 7.08 -17.03
C PRO A 847 -38.21 8.20 -16.42
N TRP A 848 -37.58 9.32 -16.07
CA TRP A 848 -38.23 10.50 -15.49
C TRP A 848 -38.61 11.61 -16.50
N GLY A 849 -38.18 11.54 -17.77
CA GLY A 849 -38.45 12.61 -18.74
C GLY A 849 -37.42 12.71 -19.87
N ASN A 850 -37.39 13.86 -20.55
CA ASN A 850 -36.50 14.07 -21.69
C ASN A 850 -35.20 14.79 -21.36
N ASP A 851 -35.16 15.48 -20.22
CA ASP A 851 -33.99 16.23 -19.78
C ASP A 851 -33.13 15.38 -18.85
N PHE A 852 -31.84 15.27 -19.20
CA PHE A 852 -30.87 14.59 -18.36
C PHE A 852 -30.63 15.39 -17.07
N ASP A 853 -30.52 14.67 -15.96
CA ASP A 853 -30.21 15.23 -14.66
C ASP A 853 -29.41 14.21 -13.85
N ALA A 854 -28.14 14.51 -13.61
CA ALA A 854 -27.24 13.63 -12.87
C ALA A 854 -27.66 13.41 -11.40
N ALA A 855 -28.55 14.24 -10.84
CA ALA A 855 -29.10 14.03 -9.49
C ALA A 855 -30.22 12.97 -9.43
N LYS A 856 -30.68 12.49 -10.59
CA LYS A 856 -31.77 11.50 -10.73
C LYS A 856 -31.30 10.08 -11.05
N ALA A 857 -30.01 9.85 -11.24
CA ALA A 857 -29.47 8.51 -11.48
C ALA A 857 -28.02 8.40 -10.98
N ASN A 858 -27.60 7.19 -10.61
CA ASN A 858 -26.20 6.93 -10.31
C ASN A 858 -25.41 6.79 -11.62
N THR A 859 -24.66 7.83 -12.01
CA THR A 859 -23.92 7.89 -13.29
C THR A 859 -22.48 8.36 -13.09
N GLY A 860 -21.69 8.31 -14.17
CA GLY A 860 -20.32 8.83 -14.19
C GLY A 860 -20.23 10.36 -14.26
N GLU A 861 -21.38 11.07 -14.32
CA GLU A 861 -21.47 12.53 -14.43
C GLU A 861 -22.08 13.15 -13.17
N GLY A 862 -21.84 14.45 -12.97
CA GLY A 862 -22.26 15.18 -11.77
C GLY A 862 -21.42 14.82 -10.53
N GLU A 863 -22.06 14.78 -9.36
CA GLU A 863 -21.44 14.29 -8.10
C GLU A 863 -21.36 12.75 -8.12
N SER A 864 -20.53 12.19 -9.01
CA SER A 864 -20.42 10.74 -9.17
C SER A 864 -19.93 10.07 -7.88
N VAL A 865 -20.65 9.04 -7.46
CA VAL A 865 -20.29 8.21 -6.29
C VAL A 865 -19.10 7.28 -6.62
N GLY A 866 -18.88 6.96 -7.90
CA GLY A 866 -17.79 6.09 -8.34
C GLY A 866 -17.98 4.60 -8.04
N GLN A 867 -19.17 4.19 -7.61
CA GLN A 867 -19.54 2.81 -7.29
C GLN A 867 -21.06 2.61 -7.39
N THR A 868 -21.54 1.36 -7.24
CA THR A 868 -22.98 1.12 -7.08
C THR A 868 -23.49 1.79 -5.81
N THR A 869 -24.79 2.08 -5.77
CA THR A 869 -25.47 2.61 -4.59
C THR A 869 -26.63 1.70 -4.22
N ALA A 870 -27.09 1.81 -2.97
CA ALA A 870 -28.34 1.19 -2.54
C ALA A 870 -29.44 1.47 -3.57
N VAL A 871 -30.23 0.46 -3.90
CA VAL A 871 -31.31 0.63 -4.88
C VAL A 871 -32.34 1.63 -4.37
N GLY A 872 -32.93 2.41 -5.28
CA GLY A 872 -34.02 3.34 -4.98
C GLY A 872 -33.63 4.67 -4.36
N ILE A 873 -32.34 5.00 -4.19
CA ILE A 873 -31.92 6.26 -3.53
C ILE A 873 -32.04 7.51 -4.43
N TYR A 874 -32.58 7.36 -5.63
CA TYR A 874 -32.85 8.43 -6.60
C TYR A 874 -34.36 8.58 -6.82
N PRO A 875 -35.13 9.07 -5.84
CA PRO A 875 -36.59 9.14 -5.94
C PRO A 875 -37.09 10.00 -7.10
N ALA A 876 -36.38 11.09 -7.41
CA ALA A 876 -36.70 11.94 -8.56
C ALA A 876 -36.39 11.28 -9.93
N GLY A 877 -35.63 10.18 -9.95
CA GLY A 877 -35.35 9.37 -11.13
C GLY A 877 -36.28 8.19 -11.33
N MET A 878 -37.23 7.99 -10.41
CA MET A 878 -38.23 6.92 -10.53
C MET A 878 -39.07 7.11 -11.79
N GLN A 879 -39.36 6.02 -12.50
CA GLN A 879 -40.40 5.98 -13.50
C GLN A 879 -41.76 6.16 -12.80
N PRO A 880 -42.47 7.29 -13.01
CA PRO A 880 -43.59 7.71 -12.18
C PRO A 880 -44.85 6.84 -12.33
N THR A 881 -45.09 6.29 -13.52
CA THR A 881 -46.31 5.52 -13.81
C THR A 881 -46.22 4.09 -13.29
N LEU A 882 -45.05 3.48 -13.41
CA LEU A 882 -44.80 2.09 -13.03
C LEU A 882 -44.13 1.95 -11.66
N LYS A 883 -43.74 3.08 -11.05
CA LYS A 883 -43.00 3.15 -9.78
C LYS A 883 -41.74 2.28 -9.81
N LEU A 884 -40.97 2.37 -10.89
CA LEU A 884 -39.75 1.61 -11.10
C LEU A 884 -38.53 2.51 -10.87
N TYR A 885 -37.55 2.02 -10.13
CA TYR A 885 -36.33 2.76 -9.80
C TYR A 885 -35.14 2.21 -10.60
N ASP A 886 -34.09 3.04 -10.68
CA ASP A 886 -32.79 2.68 -11.24
C ASP A 886 -32.84 2.12 -12.67
N LEU A 887 -33.84 2.53 -13.47
CA LEU A 887 -33.90 2.21 -14.91
C LEU A 887 -32.90 3.02 -15.75
N SER A 888 -32.14 3.92 -15.11
CA SER A 888 -30.99 4.61 -15.68
C SER A 888 -29.87 4.63 -14.64
N GLY A 889 -28.67 4.20 -15.02
CA GLY A 889 -27.50 4.17 -14.15
C GLY A 889 -27.48 3.00 -13.16
N ASN A 890 -26.64 3.12 -12.13
CA ASN A 890 -26.32 2.09 -11.14
C ASN A 890 -25.66 0.84 -11.77
N VAL A 891 -26.40 -0.01 -12.49
CA VAL A 891 -25.87 -1.18 -13.20
C VAL A 891 -26.53 -1.36 -14.56
N TRP A 892 -25.77 -1.87 -15.53
CA TRP A 892 -26.38 -2.42 -16.74
C TRP A 892 -27.17 -3.67 -16.40
N GLU A 893 -28.32 -3.85 -17.04
CA GLU A 893 -29.21 -4.96 -16.74
C GLU A 893 -29.31 -5.95 -17.89
N TRP A 894 -29.12 -7.22 -17.55
CA TRP A 894 -29.30 -8.33 -18.47
C TRP A 894 -30.74 -8.44 -18.98
N CYS A 895 -30.88 -8.49 -20.30
CA CYS A 895 -32.13 -8.88 -20.96
C CYS A 895 -32.07 -10.35 -21.42
N ARG A 896 -33.23 -10.98 -21.55
CA ARG A 896 -33.34 -12.40 -21.93
C ARG A 896 -32.82 -12.69 -23.36
N ASN A 897 -32.99 -11.77 -24.29
CA ASN A 897 -32.68 -11.98 -25.71
C ASN A 897 -31.22 -11.72 -26.11
N LYS A 898 -30.83 -12.28 -27.26
CA LYS A 898 -29.58 -11.93 -27.95
C LYS A 898 -29.62 -10.46 -28.41
N TYR A 899 -28.45 -9.84 -28.41
CA TYR A 899 -28.27 -8.48 -28.92
C TYR A 899 -28.51 -8.39 -30.44
N SER A 900 -28.07 -9.40 -31.19
CA SER A 900 -28.21 -9.45 -32.65
C SER A 900 -29.62 -9.82 -33.11
N ASN A 901 -30.40 -10.52 -32.28
CA ASN A 901 -31.71 -11.04 -32.66
C ASN A 901 -32.68 -11.04 -31.47
N LEU A 902 -33.69 -10.17 -31.55
CA LEU A 902 -34.77 -10.08 -30.56
C LEU A 902 -35.55 -11.39 -30.40
N ALA A 903 -35.67 -12.24 -31.43
CA ALA A 903 -36.45 -13.48 -31.29
C ALA A 903 -35.69 -14.63 -30.60
N MET A 904 -34.39 -14.48 -30.35
CA MET A 904 -33.55 -15.55 -29.80
C MET A 904 -33.31 -15.34 -28.30
N GLU A 905 -33.96 -16.17 -27.49
CA GLU A 905 -33.97 -16.09 -26.02
C GLU A 905 -33.20 -17.24 -25.35
N THR A 906 -32.82 -18.27 -26.11
CA THR A 906 -32.24 -19.50 -25.56
C THR A 906 -30.80 -19.29 -25.11
N ALA A 907 -30.47 -19.89 -23.97
CA ALA A 907 -29.11 -20.26 -23.65
C ALA A 907 -28.65 -21.26 -24.72
N ASP A 908 -27.68 -20.89 -25.53
CA ASP A 908 -27.06 -21.80 -26.50
C ASP A 908 -25.54 -21.73 -26.37
N GLU A 909 -24.86 -22.65 -27.04
CA GLU A 909 -23.40 -22.80 -27.01
C GLU A 909 -22.68 -21.71 -27.82
N SER A 910 -23.42 -20.81 -28.49
CA SER A 910 -22.85 -19.84 -29.44
C SER A 910 -21.98 -18.76 -28.78
N GLY A 911 -22.23 -18.45 -27.51
CA GLY A 911 -21.58 -17.34 -26.84
C GLY A 911 -21.96 -15.96 -27.32
N ASP A 912 -23.06 -15.87 -28.07
CA ASP A 912 -23.55 -14.63 -28.60
C ASP A 912 -23.84 -13.61 -27.50
N SER A 913 -23.55 -12.36 -27.82
CA SER A 913 -23.75 -11.25 -26.93
C SER A 913 -25.23 -11.08 -26.57
N ARG A 914 -25.53 -10.89 -25.27
CA ARG A 914 -26.88 -10.60 -24.78
C ARG A 914 -27.12 -9.10 -24.71
N ALA A 915 -28.39 -8.70 -24.84
CA ALA A 915 -28.78 -7.31 -24.74
C ALA A 915 -28.64 -6.79 -23.30
N LEU A 916 -28.12 -5.57 -23.17
CA LEU A 916 -27.96 -4.83 -21.93
C LEU A 916 -28.67 -3.49 -22.02
N ARG A 917 -29.34 -3.09 -20.94
CA ARG A 917 -30.07 -1.81 -20.84
C ARG A 917 -29.76 -1.05 -19.56
N GLY A 918 -30.09 0.24 -19.52
CA GLY A 918 -30.03 1.09 -18.32
C GLY A 918 -28.76 1.92 -18.12
N GLY A 919 -27.59 1.44 -18.57
CA GLY A 919 -26.33 2.10 -18.23
C GLY A 919 -25.89 1.86 -16.79
N SER A 920 -24.67 2.25 -16.42
CA SER A 920 -24.13 2.02 -15.07
C SER A 920 -23.56 3.28 -14.41
N TRP A 921 -23.16 3.16 -13.15
CA TRP A 921 -22.53 4.22 -12.34
C TRP A 921 -21.29 4.87 -12.96
N SER A 922 -20.66 4.26 -13.96
CA SER A 922 -19.47 4.79 -14.64
C SER A 922 -19.76 5.45 -16.00
N ASN A 923 -21.02 5.45 -16.43
CA ASN A 923 -21.39 5.91 -17.77
C ASN A 923 -21.95 7.33 -17.79
N THR A 924 -21.78 8.02 -18.93
CA THR A 924 -22.30 9.38 -19.16
C THR A 924 -23.74 9.36 -19.70
N GLU A 925 -24.35 10.55 -19.78
CA GLU A 925 -25.72 10.82 -20.25
C GLU A 925 -26.17 9.90 -21.40
N ILE A 926 -25.35 9.81 -22.47
CA ILE A 926 -25.73 9.12 -23.72
C ILE A 926 -26.04 7.65 -23.48
N TYR A 927 -25.29 7.01 -22.58
CA TYR A 927 -25.34 5.57 -22.33
C TYR A 927 -26.43 5.17 -21.33
N VAL A 928 -27.01 6.13 -20.60
CA VAL A 928 -28.06 5.88 -19.60
C VAL A 928 -29.47 6.21 -20.12
N ARG A 929 -29.60 6.55 -21.41
CA ARG A 929 -30.90 6.74 -22.08
C ARG A 929 -31.67 5.42 -22.14
N ALA A 930 -32.99 5.48 -21.97
CA ALA A 930 -33.86 4.31 -21.97
C ALA A 930 -33.82 3.51 -23.29
N SER A 931 -33.63 4.19 -24.42
CA SER A 931 -33.50 3.55 -25.75
C SER A 931 -32.08 3.10 -26.08
N TYR A 932 -31.07 3.44 -25.26
CA TYR A 932 -29.71 3.00 -25.50
C TYR A 932 -29.61 1.50 -25.17
N ARG A 933 -28.95 0.76 -26.06
CA ARG A 933 -28.69 -0.67 -25.91
C ARG A 933 -27.20 -0.93 -26.00
N ASN A 934 -26.71 -1.76 -25.10
CA ASN A 934 -25.33 -2.24 -25.13
C ASN A 934 -25.31 -3.76 -25.22
N TYR A 935 -24.11 -4.31 -25.35
CA TYR A 935 -23.88 -5.73 -25.34
C TYR A 935 -22.57 -6.02 -24.62
N SER A 936 -22.47 -7.22 -24.07
CA SER A 936 -21.19 -7.76 -23.66
C SER A 936 -20.77 -8.79 -24.68
N PHE A 937 -19.56 -8.64 -25.25
CA PHE A 937 -18.98 -9.57 -26.24
C PHE A 937 -19.02 -11.03 -25.80
N ARG A 938 -19.21 -11.29 -24.49
CA ARG A 938 -19.61 -12.57 -23.90
C ARG A 938 -20.52 -12.33 -22.68
N PRO A 939 -21.50 -13.18 -22.37
CA PRO A 939 -22.45 -12.97 -21.27
C PRO A 939 -21.88 -13.25 -19.85
N ASN A 940 -20.63 -12.86 -19.61
CA ASN A 940 -19.85 -13.12 -18.39
C ASN A 940 -20.12 -12.05 -17.31
N ALA A 941 -19.78 -12.36 -16.06
CA ALA A 941 -19.79 -11.40 -14.96
C ALA A 941 -18.81 -10.23 -15.19
N ARG A 942 -19.26 -8.99 -14.97
CA ARG A 942 -18.40 -7.78 -14.91
C ARG A 942 -18.88 -6.83 -13.82
N LEU A 943 -17.98 -5.92 -13.39
CA LEU A 943 -18.14 -4.99 -12.26
C LEU A 943 -19.43 -4.13 -12.27
N ASN A 944 -20.03 -3.95 -13.43
CA ASN A 944 -21.15 -3.04 -13.63
C ASN A 944 -22.38 -3.72 -14.28
N LEU A 945 -22.43 -5.05 -14.28
CA LEU A 945 -23.53 -5.84 -14.83
C LEU A 945 -24.34 -6.48 -13.69
N GLY A 946 -25.64 -6.23 -13.69
CA GLY A 946 -26.65 -6.81 -12.81
C GLY A 946 -27.91 -7.20 -13.59
N PHE A 947 -29.03 -7.32 -12.89
CA PHE A 947 -30.31 -7.64 -13.53
C PHE A 947 -31.50 -7.27 -12.65
N ARG A 948 -32.69 -7.27 -13.26
CA ARG A 948 -33.99 -7.18 -12.58
C ARG A 948 -34.92 -8.27 -13.08
N LEU A 949 -36.05 -8.46 -12.41
CA LEU A 949 -37.00 -9.51 -12.73
C LEU A 949 -38.19 -8.98 -13.51
N VAL A 950 -38.77 -9.82 -14.37
CA VAL A 950 -40.09 -9.63 -14.96
C VAL A 950 -41.00 -10.78 -14.53
N CYS A 951 -42.28 -10.49 -14.31
CA CYS A 951 -43.32 -11.47 -14.05
C CYS A 951 -44.50 -11.28 -15.03
N ALA A 952 -44.95 -12.38 -15.65
CA ALA A 952 -46.19 -12.43 -16.41
C ALA A 952 -47.34 -12.84 -15.47
N ARG A 953 -48.42 -12.03 -15.39
CA ARG A 953 -49.61 -12.15 -14.52
C ARG A 953 -49.71 -13.40 -13.61
N GLY A 954 -49.72 -13.17 -12.29
CA GLY A 954 -50.10 -14.19 -11.31
C GLY A 954 -49.87 -13.89 -9.81
N CYS A 955 -49.19 -12.81 -9.41
CA CYS A 955 -48.82 -12.66 -8.00
C CYS A 955 -49.93 -12.03 -7.13
N PRO A 956 -50.33 -12.66 -5.99
CA PRO A 956 -50.98 -11.95 -4.90
C PRO A 956 -50.01 -10.91 -4.31
N SER A 957 -50.53 -9.77 -3.86
CA SER A 957 -49.82 -8.92 -2.91
C SER A 957 -49.57 -9.73 -1.65
N HIS A 958 -48.30 -9.98 -1.30
CA HIS A 958 -47.93 -10.57 -0.02
C HIS A 958 -48.29 -9.65 1.15
#